data_AF-A0A6J4LGH3-F1
#
_entry.id   AF-A0A6J4LGH3-F1
#
_cell.length_a   1.000
_cell.length_b   1.000
_cell.length_c   1.000
_cell.angle_alpha   90.00
_cell.angle_beta   90.00
_cell.angle_gamma   90.00
#
_symmetry.space_group_name_H-M   'P 1'
#
loop_
_entity.id
_entity.type
_entity.pdbx_description
1 polymer ?
#
loop_
_entity_poly.entity_id
_entity_poly.type
_entity_poly.pdbx_seq_one_letter_code
_entity_poly.pdbx_strand_id
1 'polypeptide(L)'
;MLGAGAGTLHTAAPAGGDTGAERQAAAETAEDSATLPPGFALVDTPTGQPAYNLTDFGFLPDGSAISTGKDGGVTWVSATGDRTRELAVLPTRSNGDLGLVGMAVAPDFARTRHVYLARALPDEPPGFRVRLSRWTVTGSPDPTGLSEERRILQLTGSAQVHAMTGVVADPDGSLWVSVGDMAKFCCVDPEALNALDPNSGLGKLLHVLPDGRGHPSNPFYSEAQPASWRSRFYAGGFRSPFRFSLDPETGAPLLGDVGWLTWEEVDVVRPGRIYGWPCWEGLHRTPGYRDLAACASVANTAPVWDYRHGDGADLPADQGNSVTGGRVYTGSSYPARYQGSYFFGDYVGEKIWSMRLGADGQLSRPPDDPPFGTHVGAPVEFDEAENGDLVYADIATGNLRRLTYSAAGNTAPVARIVAVTDPDTRTVSFDASGSRDHEGDALSYRWDFGDGSTGSGPNPTHGYPSGPDTYEVALTVSDPSGATDTTTLTVAPSNRQPELTLTTPGGNRFAVGEPITLTGTATDAEDGELRIVWTSATVHCQVETSCHRHPGEGATGPGWSGQLTDHPNSRTEVTATATDSRGAAASVTYVALPREHRLTLLSNLPARLEIPGESTGPSAMVAEGAVVDVLAAAVAEDQVATFEQWSDGSRLATHAVTIGSADLTLTATYLTPIDRKYARDTRIRDLLGAPTGPETGGTALRSRQFANGRLYWSPSTGAHEVHGEILEKYLERGGPEAVGPPASDQRRTQDGTGRFNDFAESASIYWTRPDGAHLVDGPILARWTALGREASFLSYPTSDVFEVRRGLRGEFRGGHITWVRDSGQTLVRRW
;
A
#
# COMPACT_ATOMS: atom_id res chain seq x y z
N MET A 1 24.92 -50.09 7.13
CA MET A 1 24.40 -49.05 6.21
C MET A 1 22.89 -49.18 6.19
N LEU A 2 22.22 -48.04 6.29
CA LEU A 2 20.82 -47.85 6.63
C LEU A 2 19.86 -48.52 5.64
N GLY A 3 18.80 -49.14 6.19
CA GLY A 3 17.80 -49.92 5.49
C GLY A 3 16.59 -49.12 5.04
N ALA A 4 15.93 -49.66 4.02
CA ALA A 4 14.75 -49.14 3.35
C ALA A 4 13.43 -49.64 4.00
N GLY A 5 12.35 -48.88 3.78
CA GLY A 5 11.08 -49.45 3.29
C GLY A 5 9.87 -49.56 4.23
N ALA A 6 8.88 -48.69 3.96
CA ALA A 6 7.43 -48.93 3.87
C ALA A 6 6.54 -49.12 5.13
N GLY A 7 5.61 -48.16 5.29
CA GLY A 7 4.15 -48.40 5.24
C GLY A 7 3.37 -48.53 6.56
N THR A 8 2.38 -47.65 6.79
CA THR A 8 0.93 -47.99 6.86
C THR A 8 0.07 -46.80 7.33
N LEU A 9 -1.11 -46.65 6.70
CA LEU A 9 -2.25 -45.85 7.12
C LEU A 9 -2.93 -46.44 8.36
N HIS A 10 -3.41 -45.61 9.30
CA HIS A 10 -4.78 -45.71 9.84
C HIS A 10 -5.23 -44.45 10.60
N THR A 11 -6.53 -44.21 10.43
CA THR A 11 -7.42 -43.20 11.01
C THR A 11 -7.48 -43.18 12.53
N ALA A 12 -7.68 -41.99 13.12
CA ALA A 12 -8.55 -41.81 14.29
C ALA A 12 -8.90 -40.32 14.48
N ALA A 13 -10.19 -39.98 14.42
CA ALA A 13 -10.72 -38.86 15.20
C ALA A 13 -10.72 -39.24 16.70
N PRO A 14 -10.76 -38.26 17.61
CA PRO A 14 -11.94 -38.23 18.47
C PRO A 14 -12.50 -36.82 18.71
N ALA A 15 -13.79 -36.84 19.05
CA ALA A 15 -14.57 -35.73 19.56
C ALA A 15 -14.23 -35.43 21.04
N GLY A 16 -14.53 -34.18 21.44
CA GLY A 16 -14.49 -33.63 22.79
C GLY A 16 -14.25 -32.14 22.64
N GLY A 17 -15.25 -31.26 22.67
CA GLY A 17 -16.10 -31.03 23.84
C GLY A 17 -15.30 -30.16 24.79
N ASP A 18 -15.22 -28.85 24.51
CA ASP A 18 -14.63 -27.91 25.45
C ASP A 18 -15.64 -26.81 25.78
N THR A 19 -15.98 -26.81 27.05
CA THR A 19 -16.93 -25.94 27.73
C THR A 19 -16.38 -24.53 27.82
N GLY A 20 -17.26 -23.54 27.61
CA GLY A 20 -16.97 -22.16 27.93
C GLY A 20 -16.44 -22.02 29.35
N ALA A 21 -15.26 -21.42 29.46
CA ALA A 21 -14.73 -20.87 30.68
C ALA A 21 -14.18 -19.49 30.34
N GLU A 22 -14.87 -18.48 30.87
CA GLU A 22 -14.44 -17.09 30.97
C GLU A 22 -12.98 -17.04 31.43
N ARG A 23 -12.09 -16.57 30.56
CA ARG A 23 -10.83 -15.98 30.98
C ARG A 23 -11.02 -14.47 30.97
N GLN A 24 -11.40 -13.93 32.12
CA GLN A 24 -10.97 -12.60 32.53
C GLN A 24 -9.43 -12.60 32.47
N ALA A 25 -8.88 -12.08 31.37
CA ALA A 25 -7.48 -11.72 31.30
C ALA A 25 -7.39 -10.24 31.67
N ALA A 26 -6.97 -9.99 32.91
CA ALA A 26 -6.29 -8.75 33.24
C ALA A 26 -5.05 -8.69 32.33
N ALA A 27 -5.11 -7.82 31.33
CA ALA A 27 -3.97 -7.53 30.47
C ALA A 27 -3.14 -6.44 31.18
N GLU A 28 -2.28 -6.84 32.10
CA GLU A 28 -1.07 -6.08 32.39
C GLU A 28 -0.11 -6.32 31.22
N THR A 29 -0.09 -5.40 30.27
CA THR A 29 0.92 -5.35 29.21
C THR A 29 2.22 -4.82 29.80
N ALA A 30 3.31 -5.58 29.68
CA ALA A 30 4.65 -5.01 29.78
C ALA A 30 4.78 -3.93 28.70
N GLU A 31 4.83 -2.65 29.09
CA GLU A 31 5.13 -1.56 28.17
C GLU A 31 6.59 -1.69 27.71
N ASP A 32 6.79 -1.97 26.42
CA ASP A 32 8.11 -1.95 25.81
C ASP A 32 8.58 -0.49 25.72
N SER A 33 9.61 -0.14 26.47
CA SER A 33 10.07 1.25 26.59
C SER A 33 10.81 1.69 25.34
N ALA A 34 10.50 2.88 24.83
CA ALA A 34 11.20 3.51 23.70
C ALA A 34 12.73 3.41 23.84
N THR A 35 13.42 3.03 22.76
CA THR A 35 14.88 2.99 22.72
C THR A 35 15.39 4.28 22.07
N LEU A 36 16.20 5.05 22.80
CA LEU A 36 16.72 6.36 22.38
C LEU A 36 18.23 6.46 22.63
N PRO A 37 18.93 7.44 22.02
CA PRO A 37 20.35 7.64 22.26
C PRO A 37 20.58 8.15 23.69
N PRO A 38 21.76 7.89 24.29
CA PRO A 38 22.04 8.30 25.66
C PRO A 38 21.79 9.79 25.92
N GLY A 39 21.09 10.09 27.02
CA GLY A 39 20.72 11.44 27.45
C GLY A 39 19.44 11.98 26.79
N PHE A 40 18.82 11.26 25.85
CA PHE A 40 17.51 11.60 25.33
C PHE A 40 16.39 10.87 26.05
N ALA A 41 15.24 11.54 26.16
CA ALA A 41 14.06 10.95 26.76
C ALA A 41 12.75 11.56 26.23
N LEU A 42 11.65 10.81 26.36
CA LEU A 42 10.31 11.23 25.92
C LEU A 42 9.42 11.67 27.08
N VAL A 43 8.86 12.87 26.92
CA VAL A 43 7.86 13.46 27.83
C VAL A 43 6.52 13.54 27.11
N ASP A 44 5.50 12.92 27.69
CA ASP A 44 4.15 12.88 27.11
C ASP A 44 3.31 14.04 27.63
N THR A 45 2.59 14.71 26.72
CA THR A 45 1.59 15.74 27.03
C THR A 45 0.24 15.30 26.46
N PRO A 46 -0.77 15.04 27.31
CA PRO A 46 -2.11 14.68 26.86
C PRO A 46 -2.74 15.80 26.03
N THR A 47 -3.29 15.44 24.87
CA THR A 47 -3.98 16.42 24.00
C THR A 47 -5.47 16.50 24.24
N GLY A 48 -6.05 15.51 24.93
CA GLY A 48 -7.50 15.28 24.97
C GLY A 48 -8.04 14.54 23.75
N GLN A 49 -7.19 14.23 22.75
CA GLN A 49 -7.55 13.29 21.68
C GLN A 49 -7.48 11.86 22.21
N PRO A 50 -8.45 10.99 21.86
CA PRO A 50 -8.35 9.56 22.11
C PRO A 50 -7.14 8.93 21.40
N ALA A 51 -6.72 7.76 21.89
CA ALA A 51 -5.81 6.89 21.19
C ALA A 51 -6.27 6.63 19.75
N TYR A 52 -5.32 6.62 18.83
CA TYR A 52 -5.48 6.54 17.38
C TYR A 52 -6.22 7.70 16.71
N ASN A 53 -6.49 8.80 17.42
CA ASN A 53 -7.24 9.93 16.86
C ASN A 53 -6.37 11.15 16.55
N LEU A 54 -5.28 11.39 17.29
CA LEU A 54 -4.42 12.57 17.11
C LEU A 54 -3.73 12.56 15.73
N THR A 55 -4.08 13.52 14.87
CA THR A 55 -3.55 13.60 13.49
C THR A 55 -2.51 14.69 13.32
N ASP A 56 -2.67 15.83 13.98
CA ASP A 56 -1.88 17.05 13.76
C ASP A 56 -1.93 17.96 14.99
N PHE A 57 -1.00 18.91 15.07
CA PHE A 57 -0.99 19.96 16.08
C PHE A 57 -0.19 21.18 15.62
N GLY A 58 -0.42 22.33 16.26
CA GLY A 58 0.42 23.50 16.08
C GLY A 58 0.47 24.38 17.33
N PHE A 59 1.67 24.88 17.64
CA PHE A 59 1.87 25.80 18.75
C PHE A 59 1.30 27.20 18.45
N LEU A 60 0.71 27.79 19.48
CA LEU A 60 0.27 29.18 19.53
C LEU A 60 1.40 30.06 20.09
N PRO A 61 1.37 31.39 19.85
CA PRO A 61 2.42 32.30 20.31
C PRO A 61 2.62 32.38 21.83
N ASP A 62 1.70 31.84 22.63
CA ASP A 62 1.79 31.79 24.10
C ASP A 62 2.33 30.43 24.62
N GLY A 63 2.80 29.56 23.73
CA GLY A 63 3.32 28.23 24.06
C GLY A 63 2.23 27.16 24.24
N SER A 64 0.95 27.53 24.24
CA SER A 64 -0.15 26.57 24.18
C SER A 64 -0.26 25.96 22.79
N ALA A 65 -1.03 24.89 22.60
CA ALA A 65 -1.18 24.22 21.30
C ALA A 65 -2.65 24.02 20.93
N ILE A 66 -2.91 23.86 19.64
CA ILE A 66 -4.16 23.28 19.13
C ILE A 66 -3.81 21.93 18.50
N SER A 67 -4.60 20.90 18.79
CA SER A 67 -4.48 19.56 18.20
C SER A 67 -5.73 19.20 17.41
N THR A 68 -5.59 18.31 16.43
CA THR A 68 -6.72 17.76 15.67
C THR A 68 -6.86 16.25 15.84
N GLY A 69 -8.12 15.82 15.82
CA GLY A 69 -8.55 14.45 15.83
C GLY A 69 -9.09 14.03 14.46
N LYS A 70 -8.82 12.81 14.04
CA LYS A 70 -9.32 12.23 12.78
C LYS A 70 -10.84 12.26 12.68
N ASP A 71 -11.54 12.08 13.79
CA ASP A 71 -12.99 12.21 13.95
C ASP A 71 -13.53 13.65 13.81
N GLY A 72 -12.65 14.63 13.66
CA GLY A 72 -12.99 16.05 13.55
C GLY A 72 -12.87 16.84 14.85
N GLY A 73 -12.43 16.22 15.95
CA GLY A 73 -12.12 16.91 17.19
C GLY A 73 -11.04 17.98 17.00
N VAL A 74 -11.24 19.15 17.60
CA VAL A 74 -10.23 20.21 17.69
C VAL A 74 -10.09 20.60 19.14
N THR A 75 -8.89 20.45 19.70
CA THR A 75 -8.66 20.60 21.14
C THR A 75 -7.52 21.56 21.42
N TRP A 76 -7.75 22.51 22.31
CA TRP A 76 -6.70 23.36 22.87
C TRP A 76 -6.00 22.64 24.03
N VAL A 77 -4.67 22.76 24.07
CA VAL A 77 -3.79 22.24 25.11
C VAL A 77 -3.06 23.43 25.71
N SER A 78 -3.15 23.62 27.03
CA SER A 78 -2.46 24.70 27.73
C SER A 78 -0.92 24.64 27.56
N ALA A 79 -0.24 25.77 27.73
CA ALA A 79 1.22 25.84 27.59
C ALA A 79 1.99 24.92 28.57
N THR A 80 1.39 24.64 29.73
CA THR A 80 1.89 23.71 30.74
C THR A 80 1.57 22.25 30.44
N GLY A 81 0.65 21.98 29.52
CA GLY A 81 0.21 20.62 29.17
C GLY A 81 -0.73 19.95 30.17
N ASP A 82 -1.12 20.64 31.25
CA ASP A 82 -1.93 20.10 32.35
C ASP A 82 -3.44 20.26 32.14
N ARG A 83 -3.86 21.16 31.23
CA ARG A 83 -5.25 21.42 30.89
C ARG A 83 -5.51 21.28 29.39
N THR A 84 -6.65 20.69 29.04
CA THR A 84 -7.16 20.61 27.68
C THR A 84 -8.59 21.16 27.60
N ARG A 85 -9.03 21.57 26.39
CA ARG A 85 -10.41 21.98 26.12
C ARG A 85 -10.79 21.71 24.67
N GLU A 86 -11.86 20.95 24.46
CA GLU A 86 -12.47 20.80 23.13
C GLU A 86 -13.03 22.14 22.64
N LEU A 87 -12.57 22.57 21.47
CA LEU A 87 -12.99 23.79 20.80
C LEU A 87 -14.15 23.53 19.82
N ALA A 88 -14.13 22.38 19.16
CA ALA A 88 -15.16 21.96 18.22
C ALA A 88 -15.04 20.47 17.89
N VAL A 89 -16.15 19.88 17.45
CA VAL A 89 -16.16 18.62 16.68
C VAL A 89 -16.71 18.95 15.30
N LEU A 90 -15.84 18.87 14.29
CA LEU A 90 -16.19 19.18 12.91
C LEU A 90 -16.73 17.90 12.23
N PRO A 91 -17.79 17.98 11.40
CA PRO A 91 -18.24 16.82 10.66
C PRO A 91 -17.16 16.34 9.69
N THR A 92 -16.75 15.09 9.85
CA THR A 92 -15.72 14.45 9.02
C THR A 92 -16.19 13.09 8.52
N ARG A 93 -15.51 12.65 7.45
CA ARG A 93 -15.50 11.26 7.01
C ARG A 93 -14.17 10.66 7.46
N SER A 94 -14.20 9.62 8.30
CA SER A 94 -13.00 9.17 9.04
C SER A 94 -12.58 7.71 8.81
N ASN A 95 -13.14 7.07 7.78
CA ASN A 95 -12.76 5.73 7.34
C ASN A 95 -11.44 5.75 6.55
N GLY A 96 -10.67 4.67 6.58
CA GLY A 96 -9.37 4.61 5.89
C GLY A 96 -8.35 5.55 6.54
N ASP A 97 -7.65 6.37 5.76
CA ASP A 97 -6.79 7.46 6.27
C ASP A 97 -7.48 8.83 6.30
N LEU A 98 -8.77 8.88 5.96
CA LEU A 98 -9.54 10.12 5.91
C LEU A 98 -9.84 10.67 7.31
N GLY A 99 -10.14 11.96 7.39
CA GLY A 99 -10.57 12.61 8.63
C GLY A 99 -10.33 14.11 8.58
N LEU A 100 -10.22 14.73 9.75
CA LEU A 100 -9.52 16.02 9.91
C LEU A 100 -8.04 15.70 10.13
N VAL A 101 -7.23 15.90 9.10
CA VAL A 101 -5.85 15.41 9.07
C VAL A 101 -4.83 16.54 9.06
N GLY A 102 -5.08 17.63 8.33
CA GLY A 102 -4.12 18.73 8.21
C GLY A 102 -4.46 19.96 9.02
N MET A 103 -3.44 20.57 9.63
CA MET A 103 -3.54 21.83 10.35
C MET A 103 -2.39 22.77 10.00
N ALA A 104 -2.65 24.08 10.05
CA ALA A 104 -1.59 25.08 10.23
C ALA A 104 -2.09 26.24 11.09
N VAL A 105 -1.23 26.77 11.95
CA VAL A 105 -1.47 28.04 12.66
C VAL A 105 -0.97 29.18 11.78
N ALA A 106 -1.78 30.24 11.61
CA ALA A 106 -1.35 31.38 10.80
C ALA A 106 -0.14 32.10 11.45
N PRO A 107 0.88 32.53 10.70
CA PRO A 107 2.01 33.28 11.27
C PRO A 107 1.60 34.58 11.98
N ASP A 108 0.47 35.16 11.59
CA ASP A 108 -0.11 36.36 12.20
C ASP A 108 -1.20 36.06 13.24
N PHE A 109 -1.22 34.84 13.81
CA PHE A 109 -2.24 34.36 14.75
C PHE A 109 -2.46 35.29 15.94
N ALA A 110 -1.41 35.92 16.48
CA ALA A 110 -1.52 36.88 17.59
C ALA A 110 -2.48 38.05 17.26
N ARG A 111 -2.61 38.39 15.97
CA ARG A 111 -3.52 39.43 15.47
C ARG A 111 -4.82 38.86 14.90
N THR A 112 -4.75 37.79 14.12
CA THR A 112 -5.90 37.28 13.34
C THR A 112 -6.65 36.15 14.02
N ARG A 113 -5.99 35.43 14.92
CA ARG A 113 -6.47 34.18 15.52
C ARG A 113 -6.83 33.13 14.46
N HIS A 114 -6.19 33.15 13.30
CA HIS A 114 -6.53 32.25 12.19
C HIS A 114 -5.80 30.91 12.25
N VAL A 115 -6.53 29.83 12.00
CA VAL A 115 -5.98 28.49 11.74
C VAL A 115 -6.53 27.95 10.42
N TYR A 116 -5.81 27.02 9.82
CA TYR A 116 -6.19 26.34 8.59
C TYR A 116 -6.38 24.86 8.88
N LEU A 117 -7.50 24.29 8.43
CA LEU A 117 -7.90 22.91 8.72
C LEU A 117 -8.26 22.20 7.42
N ALA A 118 -7.62 21.05 7.16
CA ALA A 118 -7.89 20.16 6.03
C ALA A 118 -8.69 18.93 6.49
N ARG A 119 -9.91 18.77 5.96
CA ARG A 119 -10.78 17.64 6.30
C ARG A 119 -11.47 16.96 5.12
N ALA A 120 -11.72 15.67 5.25
CA ALA A 120 -12.69 14.93 4.43
C ALA A 120 -14.12 15.19 4.94
N LEU A 121 -15.05 15.49 4.03
CA LEU A 121 -16.45 15.80 4.35
C LEU A 121 -17.34 14.54 4.30
N PRO A 122 -18.40 14.45 5.14
CA PRO A 122 -19.27 13.28 5.29
C PRO A 122 -20.24 13.02 4.12
N ASP A 123 -20.06 13.64 2.94
CA ASP A 123 -20.98 13.51 1.82
C ASP A 123 -20.87 12.14 1.10
N GLU A 124 -22.02 11.63 0.62
CA GLU A 124 -22.25 10.29 0.04
C GLU A 124 -22.45 10.34 -1.52
N PRO A 125 -22.35 9.20 -2.25
CA PRO A 125 -21.78 8.92 -3.60
C PRO A 125 -22.01 9.83 -4.83
N PRO A 126 -21.19 9.66 -5.90
CA PRO A 126 -20.01 8.80 -6.02
C PRO A 126 -18.74 9.60 -5.78
N GLY A 127 -18.20 9.52 -4.56
CA GLY A 127 -16.98 10.20 -4.14
C GLY A 127 -17.15 10.94 -2.82
N PHE A 128 -16.04 11.43 -2.28
CA PHE A 128 -16.01 12.28 -1.10
C PHE A 128 -15.33 13.59 -1.45
N ARG A 129 -15.55 14.62 -0.64
CA ARG A 129 -14.90 15.92 -0.81
C ARG A 129 -13.87 16.13 0.26
N VAL A 130 -12.70 16.61 -0.11
CA VAL A 130 -11.72 17.16 0.83
C VAL A 130 -11.73 18.67 0.76
N ARG A 131 -11.58 19.33 1.89
CA ARG A 131 -11.62 20.79 1.99
C ARG A 131 -10.51 21.30 2.90
N LEU A 132 -9.79 22.31 2.42
CA LEU A 132 -9.01 23.21 3.26
C LEU A 132 -9.85 24.46 3.56
N SER A 133 -9.99 24.78 4.84
CA SER A 133 -10.69 25.98 5.30
C SER A 133 -9.87 26.75 6.31
N ARG A 134 -9.97 28.08 6.26
CA ARG A 134 -9.51 28.97 7.32
C ARG A 134 -10.62 29.16 8.35
N TRP A 135 -10.26 29.16 9.63
CA TRP A 135 -11.13 29.39 10.78
C TRP A 135 -10.59 30.51 11.67
N THR A 136 -11.45 31.12 12.45
CA THR A 136 -11.08 32.06 13.51
C THR A 136 -11.23 31.37 14.86
N VAL A 137 -10.16 31.32 15.65
CA VAL A 137 -10.17 30.82 17.03
C VAL A 137 -10.76 31.89 17.95
N THR A 138 -11.77 31.51 18.71
CA THR A 138 -12.48 32.38 19.66
C THR A 138 -12.03 32.12 21.10
N GLY A 139 -12.26 33.08 21.99
CA GLY A 139 -11.79 33.02 23.38
C GLY A 139 -10.35 33.51 23.54
N SER A 140 -10.07 34.23 24.63
CA SER A 140 -8.75 34.75 25.00
C SER A 140 -8.71 35.01 26.52
N PRO A 141 -7.60 34.73 27.22
CA PRO A 141 -6.37 34.13 26.70
C PRO A 141 -6.56 32.66 26.28
N ASP A 142 -7.34 31.90 27.05
CA ASP A 142 -7.65 30.49 26.76
C ASP A 142 -8.72 30.40 25.64
N PRO A 143 -8.44 29.73 24.51
CA PRO A 143 -9.42 29.45 23.47
C PRO A 143 -10.68 28.74 23.98
N THR A 144 -11.83 29.01 23.35
CA THR A 144 -13.13 28.45 23.72
C THR A 144 -13.91 27.86 22.54
N GLY A 145 -13.48 28.09 21.30
CA GLY A 145 -14.16 27.53 20.14
C GLY A 145 -13.66 28.04 18.79
N LEU A 146 -14.28 27.58 17.70
CA LEU A 146 -14.00 28.02 16.33
C LEU A 146 -15.19 28.75 15.70
N SER A 147 -14.92 29.72 14.84
CA SER A 147 -15.93 30.43 14.04
C SER A 147 -15.42 30.80 12.64
N GLU A 148 -16.29 31.38 11.82
CA GLU A 148 -15.94 32.02 10.54
C GLU A 148 -15.20 31.11 9.52
N GLU A 149 -15.69 29.87 9.31
CA GLU A 149 -15.17 28.99 8.26
C GLU A 149 -15.16 29.70 6.90
N ARG A 150 -13.98 29.79 6.28
CA ARG A 150 -13.81 30.24 4.90
C ARG A 150 -13.07 29.16 4.12
N ARG A 151 -13.75 28.60 3.11
CA ARG A 151 -13.16 27.64 2.17
C ARG A 151 -12.00 28.28 1.38
N ILE A 152 -10.86 27.58 1.35
CA ILE A 152 -9.68 27.92 0.55
C ILE A 152 -9.60 26.99 -0.68
N LEU A 153 -9.55 25.69 -0.44
CA LEU A 153 -9.49 24.67 -1.49
C LEU A 153 -10.56 23.60 -1.26
N GLN A 154 -11.04 22.99 -2.34
CA GLN A 154 -11.90 21.82 -2.28
C GLN A 154 -11.68 20.94 -3.51
N LEU A 155 -11.54 19.64 -3.30
CA LEU A 155 -11.38 18.62 -4.33
C LEU A 155 -12.38 17.49 -4.09
N THR A 156 -12.60 16.69 -5.12
CA THR A 156 -13.36 15.44 -5.03
C THR A 156 -12.39 14.30 -5.20
N GLY A 157 -12.44 13.32 -4.30
CA GLY A 157 -11.71 12.06 -4.39
C GLY A 157 -12.63 10.90 -4.72
N SER A 158 -12.05 9.85 -5.30
CA SER A 158 -12.73 8.64 -5.77
C SER A 158 -12.44 7.43 -4.88
N ALA A 159 -11.20 7.26 -4.38
CA ALA A 159 -10.83 6.26 -3.39
C ALA A 159 -10.65 6.85 -2.00
N GLN A 160 -11.04 6.12 -0.97
CA GLN A 160 -11.12 6.59 0.42
C GLN A 160 -9.74 6.58 1.14
N VAL A 161 -8.70 7.03 0.43
CA VAL A 161 -7.31 7.07 0.89
C VAL A 161 -6.58 8.27 0.26
N HIS A 162 -5.40 8.60 0.78
CA HIS A 162 -4.42 9.56 0.23
C HIS A 162 -5.03 10.94 -0.05
N ALA A 163 -5.70 11.47 0.98
CA ALA A 163 -6.45 12.70 0.89
C ALA A 163 -5.53 13.96 0.88
N MET A 164 -6.10 15.11 1.25
CA MET A 164 -5.31 16.30 1.59
C MET A 164 -4.83 16.18 3.04
N THR A 165 -3.53 16.26 3.25
CA THR A 165 -2.90 15.94 4.54
C THR A 165 -2.07 17.11 5.05
N GLY A 166 -0.86 17.36 4.53
CA GLY A 166 0.05 18.39 5.03
C GLY A 166 -0.40 19.82 4.67
N VAL A 167 -0.37 20.73 5.64
CA VAL A 167 -0.59 22.16 5.46
C VAL A 167 0.50 22.93 6.18
N VAL A 168 1.21 23.81 5.48
CA VAL A 168 2.18 24.72 6.10
C VAL A 168 1.82 26.15 5.76
N ALA A 169 1.73 27.02 6.76
CA ALA A 169 1.53 28.45 6.58
C ALA A 169 2.88 29.17 6.61
N ASP A 170 3.28 29.71 5.46
CA ASP A 170 4.56 30.38 5.25
C ASP A 170 4.52 31.78 5.90
N PRO A 171 5.63 32.30 6.47
CA PRO A 171 5.69 33.66 7.01
C PRO A 171 5.16 34.80 6.11
N ASP A 172 5.17 34.64 4.78
CA ASP A 172 4.58 35.61 3.86
C ASP A 172 3.04 35.56 3.78
N GLY A 173 2.42 34.62 4.50
CA GLY A 173 0.99 34.36 4.58
C GLY A 173 0.50 33.38 3.51
N SER A 174 1.33 32.92 2.58
CA SER A 174 0.96 31.86 1.64
C SER A 174 0.85 30.50 2.34
N LEU A 175 0.25 29.53 1.64
CA LEU A 175 0.01 28.18 2.13
C LEU A 175 0.62 27.16 1.18
N TRP A 176 1.32 26.20 1.76
CA TRP A 176 1.72 24.98 1.10
C TRP A 176 0.74 23.87 1.49
N VAL A 177 0.34 23.05 0.53
CA VAL A 177 -0.67 22.01 0.74
C VAL A 177 -0.29 20.74 -0.03
N SER A 178 -0.17 19.61 0.66
CA SER A 178 0.02 18.32 0.01
C SER A 178 -1.33 17.62 -0.21
N VAL A 179 -1.47 16.98 -1.37
CA VAL A 179 -2.66 16.25 -1.78
C VAL A 179 -2.24 14.96 -2.45
N GLY A 180 -2.67 13.81 -1.92
CA GLY A 180 -2.40 12.51 -2.52
C GLY A 180 -3.20 12.23 -3.79
N ASP A 181 -2.95 11.07 -4.38
CA ASP A 181 -3.52 10.67 -5.66
C ASP A 181 -5.00 10.32 -5.58
N MET A 182 -5.51 9.99 -4.39
CA MET A 182 -6.86 9.50 -4.11
C MET A 182 -7.28 8.34 -5.02
N ALA A 183 -6.32 7.51 -5.43
CA ALA A 183 -6.55 6.31 -6.25
C ALA A 183 -6.64 5.05 -5.37
N LYS A 184 -7.20 3.96 -5.90
CA LYS A 184 -7.30 2.71 -5.14
C LYS A 184 -5.91 2.18 -4.77
N PHE A 185 -5.75 1.81 -3.51
CA PHE A 185 -4.51 1.25 -2.99
C PHE A 185 -4.42 -0.28 -3.14
N CYS A 186 -5.49 -0.98 -3.51
CA CYS A 186 -5.48 -2.46 -3.59
C CYS A 186 -5.00 -2.98 -4.95
N CYS A 187 -5.02 -2.15 -6.00
CA CYS A 187 -4.75 -2.60 -7.36
C CYS A 187 -4.23 -1.47 -8.26
N VAL A 188 -3.88 -1.82 -9.49
CA VAL A 188 -3.54 -0.84 -10.51
C VAL A 188 -4.77 -0.03 -10.87
N ASP A 189 -4.77 1.25 -10.49
CA ASP A 189 -5.84 2.20 -10.76
C ASP A 189 -5.35 3.31 -11.69
N PRO A 190 -5.81 3.35 -12.96
CA PRO A 190 -5.43 4.39 -13.90
C PRO A 190 -5.69 5.83 -13.40
N GLU A 191 -6.55 6.05 -12.40
CA GLU A 191 -6.74 7.37 -11.80
C GLU A 191 -5.48 7.91 -11.11
N ALA A 192 -4.56 7.05 -10.66
CA ALA A 192 -3.27 7.47 -10.10
C ALA A 192 -2.42 8.26 -11.11
N LEU A 193 -2.63 8.09 -12.42
CA LEU A 193 -1.96 8.88 -13.46
C LEU A 193 -2.26 10.38 -13.38
N ASN A 194 -3.32 10.79 -12.66
CA ASN A 194 -3.59 12.19 -12.36
C ASN A 194 -2.44 12.86 -11.57
N ALA A 195 -1.64 12.09 -10.83
CA ALA A 195 -0.42 12.57 -10.17
C ALA A 195 0.56 13.22 -11.16
N LEU A 196 0.58 12.75 -12.41
CA LEU A 196 1.45 13.28 -13.48
C LEU A 196 0.85 14.49 -14.23
N ASP A 197 -0.46 14.70 -14.17
CA ASP A 197 -1.12 15.81 -14.87
C ASP A 197 -1.03 17.11 -14.06
N PRO A 198 -0.31 18.15 -14.56
CA PRO A 198 -0.26 19.46 -13.90
C PRO A 198 -1.60 20.20 -13.87
N ASN A 199 -2.63 19.76 -14.61
CA ASN A 199 -3.97 20.34 -14.56
C ASN A 199 -4.89 19.64 -13.55
N SER A 200 -4.41 18.60 -12.88
CA SER A 200 -5.08 17.95 -11.75
C SER A 200 -4.58 18.51 -10.41
N GLY A 201 -5.42 18.42 -9.38
CA GLY A 201 -5.04 18.71 -7.99
C GLY A 201 -4.59 17.48 -7.20
N LEU A 202 -4.60 16.28 -7.80
CA LEU A 202 -4.30 14.99 -7.15
C LEU A 202 -2.83 14.60 -7.33
N GLY A 203 -2.18 14.06 -6.29
CA GLY A 203 -0.76 13.68 -6.29
C GLY A 203 0.16 14.89 -6.48
N LYS A 204 -0.05 15.92 -5.67
CA LYS A 204 0.57 17.26 -5.80
C LYS A 204 1.09 17.80 -4.47
N LEU A 205 2.16 18.59 -4.57
CA LEU A 205 2.41 19.69 -3.65
C LEU A 205 1.93 20.99 -4.31
N LEU A 206 1.05 21.72 -3.62
CA LEU A 206 0.46 22.98 -4.07
C LEU A 206 1.04 24.14 -3.25
N HIS A 207 1.24 25.29 -3.89
CA HIS A 207 1.59 26.55 -3.23
C HIS A 207 0.57 27.63 -3.61
N VAL A 208 -0.17 28.13 -2.62
CA VAL A 208 -1.37 28.95 -2.83
C VAL A 208 -1.40 30.16 -1.91
N LEU A 209 -2.13 31.20 -2.31
CA LEU A 209 -2.46 32.34 -1.47
C LEU A 209 -3.59 31.96 -0.48
N PRO A 210 -3.80 32.74 0.61
CA PRO A 210 -4.90 32.55 1.56
C PRO A 210 -6.32 32.58 0.99
N ASP A 211 -6.49 32.94 -0.28
CA ASP A 211 -7.77 32.91 -0.97
C ASP A 211 -7.92 31.72 -1.94
N GLY A 212 -6.92 30.82 -1.99
CA GLY A 212 -6.91 29.61 -2.80
C GLY A 212 -6.47 29.82 -4.25
N ARG A 213 -6.00 31.01 -4.64
CA ARG A 213 -5.31 31.21 -5.93
C ARG A 213 -3.88 30.68 -5.85
N GLY A 214 -3.32 30.27 -6.98
CA GLY A 214 -1.92 29.88 -7.07
C GLY A 214 -0.98 31.03 -6.71
N HIS A 215 0.13 30.70 -6.07
CA HIS A 215 1.16 31.68 -5.76
C HIS A 215 1.87 32.14 -7.06
N PRO A 216 2.17 33.45 -7.25
CA PRO A 216 2.80 33.94 -8.48
C PRO A 216 4.18 33.37 -8.80
N SER A 217 4.89 32.80 -7.81
CA SER A 217 6.18 32.12 -8.03
C SER A 217 6.03 30.70 -8.58
N ASN A 218 4.80 30.19 -8.73
CA ASN A 218 4.60 28.82 -9.19
C ASN A 218 5.08 28.64 -10.64
N PRO A 219 5.69 27.48 -10.96
CA PRO A 219 6.25 27.18 -12.27
C PRO A 219 5.31 27.40 -13.46
N PHE A 220 4.01 27.18 -13.23
CA PHE A 220 2.98 27.25 -14.28
C PHE A 220 1.90 28.28 -14.00
N TYR A 221 2.20 29.27 -13.14
CA TYR A 221 1.27 30.34 -12.81
C TYR A 221 0.80 31.11 -14.05
N SER A 222 -0.49 31.42 -14.09
CA SER A 222 -1.10 32.29 -15.09
C SER A 222 -1.98 33.33 -14.41
N GLU A 223 -1.66 34.61 -14.60
CA GLU A 223 -2.46 35.74 -14.12
C GLU A 223 -3.88 35.73 -14.73
N ALA A 224 -4.04 35.18 -15.94
CA ALA A 224 -5.34 35.05 -16.58
C ALA A 224 -6.20 33.93 -15.97
N GLN A 225 -5.57 32.95 -15.31
CA GLN A 225 -6.25 31.81 -14.69
C GLN A 225 -5.63 31.47 -13.32
N PRO A 226 -5.62 32.41 -12.36
CA PRO A 226 -4.85 32.25 -11.13
C PRO A 226 -5.45 31.19 -10.20
N ALA A 227 -6.71 30.79 -10.43
CA ALA A 227 -7.39 29.75 -9.65
C ALA A 227 -7.36 28.36 -10.31
N SER A 228 -6.70 28.17 -11.47
CA SER A 228 -6.58 26.85 -12.08
C SER A 228 -5.65 25.94 -11.26
N TRP A 229 -5.85 24.63 -11.35
CA TRP A 229 -4.93 23.66 -10.72
C TRP A 229 -3.50 23.85 -11.21
N ARG A 230 -3.34 24.12 -12.51
CA ARG A 230 -2.06 24.43 -13.11
C ARG A 230 -1.37 25.64 -12.47
N SER A 231 -2.11 26.70 -12.14
CA SER A 231 -1.53 27.87 -11.45
C SER A 231 -1.18 27.58 -9.99
N ARG A 232 -1.81 26.60 -9.34
CA ARG A 232 -1.54 26.17 -7.95
C ARG A 232 -0.40 25.16 -7.85
N PHE A 233 -0.07 24.50 -8.96
CA PHE A 233 0.94 23.45 -9.04
C PHE A 233 2.32 23.98 -8.66
N TYR A 234 2.94 23.35 -7.66
CA TYR A 234 4.37 23.51 -7.40
C TYR A 234 5.16 22.30 -7.90
N ALA A 235 4.76 21.09 -7.50
CA ALA A 235 5.33 19.81 -7.94
C ALA A 235 4.24 18.72 -7.95
N GLY A 236 4.51 17.59 -8.61
CA GLY A 236 3.58 16.47 -8.67
C GLY A 236 4.26 15.12 -8.86
N GLY A 237 3.47 14.09 -9.15
CA GLY A 237 3.95 12.72 -9.25
C GLY A 237 4.18 12.08 -7.88
N PHE A 238 3.36 12.45 -6.89
CA PHE A 238 3.35 11.85 -5.55
C PHE A 238 2.18 10.89 -5.39
N ARG A 239 2.35 9.86 -4.55
CA ARG A 239 1.27 8.92 -4.19
C ARG A 239 0.45 9.45 -3.03
N SER A 240 1.07 9.53 -1.88
CA SER A 240 0.51 9.98 -0.61
C SER A 240 1.57 10.83 0.11
N PRO A 241 1.76 12.10 -0.34
CA PRO A 241 2.70 13.04 0.24
C PRO A 241 2.23 13.47 1.64
N PHE A 242 2.44 12.59 2.62
CA PHE A 242 1.69 12.60 3.87
C PHE A 242 1.97 13.87 4.67
N ARG A 243 3.23 14.11 5.02
CA ARG A 243 3.67 15.38 5.64
C ARG A 243 4.90 15.95 4.94
N PHE A 244 5.07 17.25 5.13
CA PHE A 244 6.26 17.96 4.72
C PHE A 244 6.50 19.16 5.63
N SER A 245 7.75 19.62 5.68
CA SER A 245 8.12 20.91 6.27
C SER A 245 8.95 21.72 5.28
N LEU A 246 9.15 23.00 5.56
CA LEU A 246 10.06 23.84 4.78
C LEU A 246 11.43 23.83 5.46
N ASP A 247 12.46 23.55 4.67
CA ASP A 247 13.85 23.69 5.12
C ASP A 247 14.12 25.17 5.50
N PRO A 248 14.56 25.46 6.73
CA PRO A 248 14.66 26.83 7.23
C PRO A 248 15.77 27.63 6.55
N GLU A 249 16.78 26.97 5.96
CA GLU A 249 17.89 27.66 5.28
C GLU A 249 17.53 28.01 3.83
N THR A 250 16.87 27.09 3.11
CA THR A 250 16.63 27.19 1.66
C THR A 250 15.18 27.49 1.28
N GLY A 251 14.23 27.27 2.19
CA GLY A 251 12.79 27.31 1.93
C GLY A 251 12.27 26.16 1.07
N ALA A 252 13.10 25.15 0.79
CA ALA A 252 12.68 23.99 -0.01
C ALA A 252 11.79 23.05 0.81
N PRO A 253 10.68 22.52 0.27
CA PRO A 253 9.89 21.53 0.97
C PRO A 253 10.65 20.20 1.10
N LEU A 254 10.67 19.64 2.31
CA LEU A 254 11.13 18.28 2.64
C LEU A 254 9.91 17.43 2.93
N LEU A 255 9.66 16.41 2.11
CA LEU A 255 8.38 15.72 2.02
C LEU A 255 8.58 14.22 2.21
N GLY A 256 7.71 13.59 3.01
CA GLY A 256 7.59 12.13 3.06
C GLY A 256 6.46 11.67 2.13
N ASP A 257 6.75 10.80 1.16
CA ASP A 257 5.75 10.20 0.27
C ASP A 257 5.59 8.72 0.57
N VAL A 258 4.37 8.35 1.00
CA VAL A 258 4.06 6.97 1.40
C VAL A 258 3.87 6.10 0.16
N GLY A 259 4.66 5.03 0.10
CA GLY A 259 4.75 4.06 -0.98
C GLY A 259 3.53 3.19 -1.19
N TRP A 260 3.55 2.35 -2.22
CA TRP A 260 2.45 1.41 -2.50
C TRP A 260 2.69 0.01 -1.96
N LEU A 261 3.72 -0.67 -2.47
CA LEU A 261 3.96 -2.09 -2.21
C LEU A 261 5.32 -2.35 -1.58
N THR A 262 6.30 -1.45 -1.78
CA THR A 262 7.69 -1.81 -1.47
C THR A 262 8.54 -0.65 -0.96
N TRP A 263 8.26 0.60 -1.33
CA TRP A 263 9.22 1.68 -1.08
C TRP A 263 8.58 2.94 -0.52
N GLU A 264 9.11 3.39 0.62
CA GLU A 264 8.83 4.70 1.20
C GLU A 264 9.87 5.72 0.74
N GLU A 265 9.49 7.00 0.65
CA GLU A 265 10.33 8.05 0.08
C GLU A 265 10.44 9.28 0.99
N VAL A 266 11.64 9.87 1.04
CA VAL A 266 11.84 11.25 1.48
C VAL A 266 12.39 12.06 0.31
N ASP A 267 11.75 13.19 0.04
CA ASP A 267 12.01 14.07 -1.10
C ASP A 267 12.45 15.47 -0.68
N VAL A 268 13.41 16.02 -1.42
CA VAL A 268 13.61 17.48 -1.50
C VAL A 268 12.83 17.99 -2.71
N VAL A 269 11.73 18.69 -2.46
CA VAL A 269 10.78 19.09 -3.51
C VAL A 269 11.28 20.30 -4.28
N ARG A 270 11.27 20.21 -5.61
CA ARG A 270 11.73 21.28 -6.51
C ARG A 270 10.62 21.79 -7.44
N PRO A 271 10.61 23.09 -7.79
CA PRO A 271 9.55 23.69 -8.59
C PRO A 271 9.48 23.05 -9.99
N GLY A 272 8.29 22.60 -10.38
CA GLY A 272 7.99 22.08 -11.72
C GLY A 272 8.36 20.61 -11.92
N ARG A 273 8.86 19.93 -10.89
CA ARG A 273 9.30 18.52 -10.97
C ARG A 273 8.15 17.54 -10.80
N ILE A 274 8.41 16.33 -11.32
CA ILE A 274 7.53 15.17 -11.26
C ILE A 274 8.30 14.03 -10.60
N TYR A 275 7.77 13.49 -9.51
CA TYR A 275 8.39 12.47 -8.64
C TYR A 275 7.98 11.03 -9.01
N GLY A 276 7.46 10.86 -10.22
CA GLY A 276 7.43 9.56 -10.91
C GLY A 276 6.20 8.69 -10.63
N TRP A 277 5.51 8.83 -9.49
CA TRP A 277 4.28 8.07 -9.22
C TRP A 277 3.19 8.33 -10.29
N PRO A 278 2.48 7.29 -10.78
CA PRO A 278 2.51 5.87 -10.37
C PRO A 278 3.48 4.99 -11.16
N CYS A 279 4.26 5.58 -12.07
CA CYS A 279 5.16 4.83 -12.94
C CYS A 279 6.46 4.41 -12.24
N TRP A 280 6.78 5.10 -11.15
CA TRP A 280 7.91 4.85 -10.26
C TRP A 280 7.42 4.84 -8.81
N GLU A 281 8.11 4.06 -7.98
CA GLU A 281 7.95 3.97 -6.53
C GLU A 281 9.38 3.83 -5.98
N GLY A 282 9.88 4.84 -5.27
CA GLY A 282 11.30 4.99 -5.02
C GLY A 282 12.09 5.19 -6.31
N LEU A 283 13.25 4.55 -6.37
CA LEU A 283 14.06 4.46 -7.57
C LEU A 283 13.61 3.35 -8.55
N HIS A 284 12.44 2.74 -8.31
CA HIS A 284 12.03 1.48 -8.95
C HIS A 284 10.80 1.62 -9.84
N ARG A 285 10.74 0.82 -10.91
CA ARG A 285 9.59 0.79 -11.82
C ARG A 285 8.45 -0.02 -11.20
N THR A 286 7.36 0.65 -10.85
CA THR A 286 6.20 0.09 -10.16
C THR A 286 5.54 -1.04 -10.97
N PRO A 287 5.51 -2.28 -10.46
CA PRO A 287 4.83 -3.39 -11.12
C PRO A 287 3.36 -3.07 -11.44
N GLY A 288 2.84 -3.58 -12.56
CA GLY A 288 1.49 -3.28 -13.04
C GLY A 288 1.35 -1.91 -13.72
N TYR A 289 1.70 -0.82 -13.03
CA TYR A 289 1.67 0.53 -13.61
C TYR A 289 2.70 0.74 -14.71
N ARG A 290 3.92 0.19 -14.56
CA ARG A 290 5.01 0.33 -15.54
C ARG A 290 4.66 -0.18 -16.94
N ASP A 291 3.67 -1.06 -17.04
CA ASP A 291 3.21 -1.70 -18.27
C ASP A 291 2.12 -0.87 -18.98
N LEU A 292 1.59 0.18 -18.33
CA LEU A 292 0.69 1.15 -18.95
C LEU A 292 1.45 1.99 -19.98
N ALA A 293 0.83 2.23 -21.14
CA ALA A 293 1.41 3.05 -22.20
C ALA A 293 1.79 4.47 -21.72
N ALA A 294 1.02 5.04 -20.79
CA ALA A 294 1.29 6.34 -20.19
C ALA A 294 2.63 6.38 -19.41
N CYS A 295 3.09 5.25 -18.90
CA CYS A 295 4.32 5.14 -18.10
C CYS A 295 5.58 4.84 -18.92
N ALA A 296 5.47 4.64 -20.24
CA ALA A 296 6.61 4.24 -21.07
C ALA A 296 7.74 5.29 -21.10
N SER A 297 7.41 6.57 -20.93
CA SER A 297 8.37 7.69 -21.07
C SER A 297 8.44 8.61 -19.85
N VAL A 298 7.79 8.26 -18.74
CA VAL A 298 7.80 9.06 -17.51
C VAL A 298 9.20 8.99 -16.89
N ALA A 299 9.85 10.15 -16.79
CA ALA A 299 11.10 10.31 -16.07
C ALA A 299 10.83 10.35 -14.56
N ASN A 300 11.77 9.83 -13.77
CA ASN A 300 11.71 9.91 -12.32
C ASN A 300 12.56 11.08 -11.81
N THR A 301 12.05 11.83 -10.83
CA THR A 301 12.87 12.69 -9.98
C THR A 301 13.19 11.87 -8.74
N ALA A 302 14.45 11.47 -8.59
CA ALA A 302 14.86 10.58 -7.51
C ALA A 302 14.60 11.21 -6.12
N PRO A 303 14.10 10.42 -5.16
CA PRO A 303 14.05 10.84 -3.77
C PRO A 303 15.46 11.03 -3.22
N VAL A 304 15.58 11.82 -2.15
CA VAL A 304 16.87 11.91 -1.43
C VAL A 304 17.15 10.64 -0.64
N TRP A 305 16.10 9.93 -0.25
CA TRP A 305 16.20 8.63 0.40
C TRP A 305 14.96 7.79 0.06
N ASP A 306 15.17 6.54 -0.36
CA ASP A 306 14.13 5.51 -0.42
C ASP A 306 14.51 4.31 0.45
N TYR A 307 13.54 3.72 1.12
CA TYR A 307 13.75 2.56 1.99
C TYR A 307 12.62 1.55 1.84
N ARG A 308 12.94 0.27 2.14
CA ARG A 308 12.02 -0.83 1.87
C ARG A 308 10.99 -1.00 2.97
N HIS A 309 9.81 -1.45 2.55
CA HIS A 309 8.88 -2.16 3.41
C HIS A 309 9.53 -3.38 4.05
N GLY A 310 9.16 -3.65 5.29
CA GLY A 310 9.66 -4.76 6.08
C GLY A 310 8.57 -5.42 6.90
N ASP A 311 8.83 -6.66 7.30
CA ASP A 311 7.91 -7.49 8.09
C ASP A 311 8.38 -7.61 9.55
N GLY A 312 7.46 -7.50 10.50
CA GLY A 312 7.68 -7.71 11.95
C GLY A 312 7.66 -6.43 12.80
N ALA A 313 7.65 -6.58 14.14
CA ALA A 313 7.67 -5.47 15.10
C ALA A 313 9.05 -4.76 15.14
N ASP A 314 10.13 -5.54 15.10
CA ASP A 314 11.51 -5.05 15.13
C ASP A 314 12.10 -4.96 13.72
N LEU A 315 11.61 -4.00 12.93
CA LEU A 315 12.10 -3.81 11.56
C LEU A 315 13.60 -3.46 11.56
N PRO A 316 14.40 -3.96 10.60
CA PRO A 316 15.78 -3.51 10.38
C PRO A 316 15.89 -1.98 10.26
N ALA A 317 17.08 -1.43 10.54
CA ALA A 317 17.31 0.01 10.55
C ALA A 317 16.99 0.72 9.23
N ASP A 318 17.11 -0.01 8.12
CA ASP A 318 16.87 0.44 6.74
C ASP A 318 15.46 0.07 6.22
N GLN A 319 14.53 -0.28 7.11
CA GLN A 319 13.16 -0.67 6.77
C GLN A 319 12.10 0.04 7.62
N GLY A 320 10.94 0.28 7.00
CA GLY A 320 9.73 0.90 7.57
C GLY A 320 8.59 0.81 6.56
N ASN A 321 7.36 1.16 6.94
CA ASN A 321 6.18 0.89 6.10
C ASN A 321 5.24 2.10 5.93
N SER A 322 5.55 3.26 6.53
CA SER A 322 4.72 4.45 6.38
C SER A 322 5.48 5.70 6.84
N VAL A 323 6.23 6.31 5.92
CA VAL A 323 6.98 7.54 6.17
C VAL A 323 6.02 8.67 6.56
N THR A 324 6.33 9.37 7.63
CA THR A 324 5.49 10.48 8.11
C THR A 324 6.09 11.85 7.90
N GLY A 325 7.21 11.93 7.19
CA GLY A 325 7.97 13.18 7.04
C GLY A 325 8.49 13.68 8.40
N GLY A 326 8.82 14.96 8.47
CA GLY A 326 9.27 15.59 9.70
C GLY A 326 9.89 16.96 9.46
N ARG A 327 10.93 17.32 10.23
CA ARG A 327 11.47 18.69 10.29
C ARG A 327 12.99 18.73 10.48
N VAL A 328 13.61 19.77 9.94
CA VAL A 328 14.99 20.17 10.27
C VAL A 328 15.04 20.76 11.67
N TYR A 329 15.84 20.16 12.55
CA TYR A 329 16.06 20.64 13.91
C TYR A 329 16.82 21.97 13.92
N THR A 330 16.18 23.02 14.45
CA THR A 330 16.74 24.37 14.56
C THR A 330 17.17 24.74 15.98
N GLY A 331 16.78 23.94 16.96
CA GLY A 331 17.14 24.12 18.36
C GLY A 331 18.63 23.99 18.67
N SER A 332 18.95 24.25 19.94
CA SER A 332 20.30 24.12 20.50
C SER A 332 20.38 23.27 21.76
N SER A 333 19.26 22.71 22.22
CA SER A 333 19.17 21.82 23.37
C SER A 333 19.88 20.48 23.13
N TYR A 334 19.99 20.03 21.87
CA TYR A 334 20.59 18.74 21.52
C TYR A 334 22.09 18.86 21.21
N PRO A 335 22.84 17.74 21.27
CA PRO A 335 24.24 17.70 20.84
C PRO A 335 24.45 18.27 19.44
N ALA A 336 25.59 18.95 19.22
CA ALA A 336 25.91 19.64 17.97
C ALA A 336 25.80 18.78 16.69
N ARG A 337 25.90 17.44 16.80
CA ARG A 337 25.68 16.54 15.65
C ARG A 337 24.26 16.57 15.08
N TYR A 338 23.27 16.98 15.86
CA TYR A 338 21.86 17.01 15.46
C TYR A 338 21.41 18.37 14.93
N GLN A 339 22.17 19.43 15.17
CA GLN A 339 21.89 20.77 14.64
C GLN A 339 21.86 20.75 13.10
N GLY A 340 20.74 21.18 12.53
CA GLY A 340 20.48 21.14 11.08
C GLY A 340 20.26 19.73 10.52
N SER A 341 19.99 18.73 11.37
CA SER A 341 19.58 17.40 10.92
C SER A 341 18.07 17.39 10.68
N TYR A 342 17.64 16.72 9.61
CA TYR A 342 16.23 16.43 9.36
C TYR A 342 15.84 15.17 10.13
N PHE A 343 14.91 15.34 11.07
CA PHE A 343 14.28 14.24 11.79
C PHE A 343 12.99 13.86 11.07
N PHE A 344 12.76 12.58 10.86
CA PHE A 344 11.54 12.08 10.25
C PHE A 344 11.11 10.75 10.86
N GLY A 345 9.80 10.51 10.83
CA GLY A 345 9.17 9.35 11.44
C GLY A 345 8.74 8.28 10.44
N ASP A 346 8.47 7.10 10.99
CA ASP A 346 7.66 6.06 10.34
C ASP A 346 6.57 5.60 11.30
N TYR A 347 5.33 5.68 10.86
CA TYR A 347 4.14 5.42 11.67
C TYR A 347 4.03 3.94 12.05
N VAL A 348 4.27 3.03 11.11
CA VAL A 348 4.12 1.58 11.34
C VAL A 348 5.35 1.00 12.03
N GLY A 349 6.54 1.47 11.66
CA GLY A 349 7.79 1.00 12.22
C GLY A 349 8.09 1.57 13.61
N GLU A 350 7.27 2.51 14.10
CA GLU A 350 7.44 3.20 15.39
C GLU A 350 8.85 3.77 15.59
N LYS A 351 9.34 4.43 14.55
CA LYS A 351 10.73 4.87 14.44
C LYS A 351 10.86 6.35 14.16
N ILE A 352 12.00 6.89 14.59
CA ILE A 352 12.49 8.20 14.20
C ILE A 352 13.92 8.00 13.67
N TRP A 353 14.23 8.60 12.53
CA TRP A 353 15.59 8.73 12.03
C TRP A 353 16.02 10.19 12.07
N SER A 354 17.33 10.41 12.10
CA SER A 354 17.92 11.71 11.77
C SER A 354 18.87 11.56 10.58
N MET A 355 18.78 12.47 9.61
CA MET A 355 19.70 12.56 8.49
C MET A 355 20.16 14.01 8.28
N ARG A 356 21.15 14.26 7.42
CA ARG A 356 21.60 15.63 7.13
C ARG A 356 21.70 15.88 5.65
N LEU A 357 21.11 16.98 5.21
CA LEU A 357 21.21 17.47 3.84
C LEU A 357 22.34 18.51 3.73
N GLY A 358 23.01 18.54 2.58
CA GLY A 358 23.89 19.63 2.18
C GLY A 358 23.09 20.79 1.61
N ALA A 359 23.74 21.95 1.41
CA ALA A 359 23.10 23.14 0.84
C ALA A 359 22.56 22.96 -0.60
N ASP A 360 23.02 21.92 -1.30
CA ASP A 360 22.51 21.52 -2.61
C ASP A 360 21.23 20.64 -2.53
N GLY A 361 20.80 20.29 -1.32
CA GLY A 361 19.69 19.38 -1.06
C GLY A 361 20.03 17.91 -1.31
N GLN A 362 21.32 17.54 -1.33
CA GLN A 362 21.76 16.14 -1.39
C GLN A 362 22.10 15.63 0.01
N LEU A 363 22.09 14.31 0.22
CA LEU A 363 22.53 13.73 1.48
C LEU A 363 24.00 14.03 1.76
N SER A 364 24.26 14.69 2.89
CA SER A 364 25.60 14.88 3.47
C SER A 364 25.87 13.90 4.62
N ARG A 365 24.80 13.44 5.30
CA ARG A 365 24.80 12.30 6.21
C ARG A 365 23.55 11.46 5.92
N PRO A 366 23.68 10.15 5.66
CA PRO A 366 22.51 9.28 5.52
C PRO A 366 21.71 9.24 6.84
N PRO A 367 20.49 8.68 6.83
CA PRO A 367 19.79 8.33 8.06
C PRO A 367 20.68 7.54 9.02
N ASP A 368 20.55 7.83 10.32
CA ASP A 368 21.27 7.11 11.36
C ASP A 368 20.96 5.59 11.29
N ASP A 369 21.99 4.76 11.48
CA ASP A 369 21.90 3.30 11.62
C ASP A 369 22.66 2.87 12.89
N PRO A 370 21.97 2.40 13.95
CA PRO A 370 20.52 2.19 14.05
C PRO A 370 19.72 3.51 14.00
N PRO A 371 18.38 3.45 13.80
CA PRO A 371 17.52 4.65 13.82
C PRO A 371 17.74 5.47 15.09
N PHE A 372 17.44 6.78 15.03
CA PHE A 372 17.56 7.65 16.19
C PHE A 372 16.75 7.10 17.38
N GLY A 373 15.52 6.64 17.12
CA GLY A 373 14.74 5.91 18.11
C GLY A 373 13.86 4.83 17.50
N THR A 374 13.60 3.80 18.29
CA THR A 374 12.66 2.70 18.00
C THR A 374 11.67 2.54 19.15
N HIS A 375 10.49 1.96 18.90
CA HIS A 375 9.41 1.85 19.89
C HIS A 375 9.00 3.23 20.45
N VAL A 376 9.05 4.26 19.61
CA VAL A 376 8.78 5.65 20.02
C VAL A 376 7.29 5.99 20.00
N GLY A 377 6.42 5.00 19.79
CA GLY A 377 5.03 5.20 19.37
C GLY A 377 4.94 5.50 17.88
N ALA A 378 3.79 6.01 17.44
CA ALA A 378 3.45 6.13 16.02
C ALA A 378 3.42 7.61 15.60
N PRO A 379 4.57 8.21 15.21
CA PRO A 379 4.68 9.64 14.92
C PRO A 379 3.97 10.01 13.61
N VAL A 380 3.10 11.03 13.62
CA VAL A 380 2.34 11.47 12.42
C VAL A 380 2.48 12.97 12.07
N GLU A 381 3.12 13.76 12.92
CA GLU A 381 3.43 15.18 12.70
C GLU A 381 4.59 15.61 13.62
N PHE A 382 5.44 16.55 13.18
CA PHE A 382 6.56 17.08 13.97
C PHE A 382 6.54 18.62 14.00
N ASP A 383 6.71 19.20 15.18
CA ASP A 383 6.97 20.62 15.36
C ASP A 383 8.07 20.83 16.42
N GLU A 384 8.48 22.09 16.62
CA GLU A 384 9.49 22.47 17.60
C GLU A 384 8.88 23.37 18.68
N ALA A 385 9.07 23.00 19.94
CA ALA A 385 8.65 23.81 21.08
C ALA A 385 9.52 25.08 21.21
N GLU A 386 9.08 26.06 22.00
CA GLU A 386 9.80 27.35 22.15
C GLU A 386 11.26 27.20 22.61
N ASN A 387 11.55 26.16 23.41
CA ASN A 387 12.91 25.86 23.87
C ASN A 387 13.79 25.16 22.82
N GLY A 388 13.25 24.89 21.64
CA GLY A 388 13.92 24.22 20.54
C GLY A 388 13.78 22.69 20.56
N ASP A 389 13.09 22.09 21.53
CA ASP A 389 12.90 20.63 21.55
C ASP A 389 11.91 20.18 20.48
N LEU A 390 12.21 19.05 19.84
CA LEU A 390 11.28 18.41 18.90
C LEU A 390 10.12 17.79 19.65
N VAL A 391 8.92 18.04 19.16
CA VAL A 391 7.67 17.46 19.63
C VAL A 391 7.01 16.78 18.44
N TYR A 392 6.44 15.60 18.66
CA TYR A 392 5.64 14.92 17.64
C TYR A 392 4.29 14.50 18.16
N ALA A 393 3.31 14.45 17.26
CA ALA A 393 2.03 13.82 17.53
C ALA A 393 2.19 12.30 17.45
N ASP A 394 1.93 11.61 18.55
CA ASP A 394 1.84 10.15 18.58
C ASP A 394 0.36 9.75 18.46
N ILE A 395 -0.01 9.31 17.25
CA ILE A 395 -1.40 8.90 17.01
C ILE A 395 -1.77 7.70 17.90
N ALA A 396 -0.85 6.77 18.18
CA ALA A 396 -1.17 5.54 18.91
C ALA A 396 -1.69 5.83 20.34
N THR A 397 -1.13 6.84 21.01
CA THR A 397 -1.57 7.22 22.36
C THR A 397 -2.52 8.42 22.40
N GLY A 398 -2.52 9.26 21.36
CA GLY A 398 -3.22 10.55 21.40
C GLY A 398 -2.44 11.65 22.14
N ASN A 399 -1.17 11.42 22.47
CA ASN A 399 -0.33 12.39 23.17
C ASN A 399 0.61 13.14 22.22
N LEU A 400 0.98 14.36 22.59
CA LEU A 400 2.21 14.95 22.08
C LEU A 400 3.38 14.35 22.84
N ARG A 401 4.43 13.94 22.13
CA ARG A 401 5.65 13.42 22.74
C ARG A 401 6.81 14.36 22.45
N ARG A 402 7.39 14.93 23.50
CA ARG A 402 8.55 15.83 23.41
C ARG A 402 9.83 15.04 23.65
N LEU A 403 10.76 15.15 22.71
CA LEU A 403 12.13 14.69 22.87
C LEU A 403 12.91 15.72 23.71
N THR A 404 13.43 15.29 24.85
CA THR A 404 14.24 16.12 25.75
C THR A 404 15.66 15.60 25.80
N TYR A 405 16.64 16.46 26.09
CA TYR A 405 18.04 16.07 26.22
C TYR A 405 18.68 16.61 27.51
N SER A 406 19.38 15.75 28.27
CA SER A 406 20.18 16.13 29.43
C SER A 406 21.66 15.78 29.22
N ALA A 407 22.52 16.81 29.18
CA ALA A 407 23.98 16.64 29.06
C ALA A 407 24.61 16.04 30.34
N ALA A 408 23.94 16.17 31.49
CA ALA A 408 24.34 15.52 32.74
C ALA A 408 23.99 14.03 32.76
N GLY A 409 23.18 13.57 31.79
CA GLY A 409 22.63 12.22 31.77
C GLY A 409 21.70 11.95 32.95
N ASN A 410 21.05 12.98 33.47
CA ASN A 410 20.03 12.87 34.51
C ASN A 410 18.94 13.90 34.22
N THR A 411 17.74 13.42 33.99
CA THR A 411 16.54 14.23 33.73
C THR A 411 15.64 14.10 34.95
N ALA A 412 14.88 15.14 35.29
CA ALA A 412 13.92 15.00 36.40
C ALA A 412 13.00 13.79 36.14
N PRO A 413 12.69 12.98 37.16
CA PRO A 413 11.80 11.86 37.01
C PRO A 413 10.40 12.32 36.61
N VAL A 414 9.56 11.44 36.11
CA VAL A 414 8.14 11.71 35.83
C VAL A 414 7.30 11.03 36.90
N ALA A 415 6.57 11.82 37.68
CA ALA A 415 5.60 11.33 38.65
C ALA A 415 4.33 10.87 37.92
N ARG A 416 3.93 9.63 38.13
CA ARG A 416 2.65 9.09 37.63
C ARG A 416 1.91 8.39 38.75
N ILE A 417 0.63 8.68 38.88
CA ILE A 417 -0.27 8.03 39.84
C ILE A 417 -1.41 7.38 39.07
N VAL A 418 -1.71 6.13 39.41
CA VAL A 418 -3.01 5.50 39.18
C VAL A 418 -3.62 5.18 40.54
N ALA A 419 -4.95 5.20 40.63
CA ALA A 419 -5.66 4.85 41.85
C ALA A 419 -6.84 3.92 41.55
N VAL A 420 -7.03 2.92 42.40
CA VAL A 420 -8.19 2.04 42.40
C VAL A 420 -8.91 2.20 43.72
N THR A 421 -10.18 2.59 43.65
CA THR A 421 -11.03 2.73 44.82
C THR A 421 -11.79 1.44 45.09
N ASP A 422 -11.74 0.97 46.34
CA ASP A 422 -12.75 0.09 46.93
C ASP A 422 -13.78 0.98 47.66
N PRO A 423 -14.94 1.24 47.05
CA PRO A 423 -15.92 2.15 47.61
C PRO A 423 -16.67 1.58 48.82
N ASP A 424 -16.69 0.26 48.99
CA ASP A 424 -17.36 -0.39 50.13
C ASP A 424 -16.56 -0.18 51.41
N THR A 425 -15.23 -0.15 51.31
CA THR A 425 -14.33 0.13 52.44
C THR A 425 -13.80 1.56 52.47
N ARG A 426 -14.09 2.37 51.44
CA ARG A 426 -13.48 3.70 51.20
C ARG A 426 -11.95 3.67 51.18
N THR A 427 -11.39 2.55 50.71
CA THR A 427 -9.95 2.37 50.60
C THR A 427 -9.52 2.67 49.18
N VAL A 428 -8.53 3.53 49.00
CA VAL A 428 -7.91 3.77 47.70
C VAL A 428 -6.53 3.12 47.70
N SER A 429 -6.32 2.24 46.74
CA SER A 429 -5.02 1.66 46.44
C SER A 429 -4.36 2.50 45.36
N PHE A 430 -3.17 3.02 45.64
CA PHE A 430 -2.41 3.81 44.69
C PHE A 430 -1.33 2.96 44.05
N ASP A 431 -1.04 3.26 42.80
CA ASP A 431 0.05 2.67 42.03
C ASP A 431 0.84 3.78 41.35
N ALA A 432 2.09 3.96 41.78
CA ALA A 432 3.05 4.85 41.16
C ALA A 432 4.18 4.12 40.45
N SER A 433 4.05 2.81 40.21
CA SER A 433 5.03 2.02 39.45
C SER A 433 5.22 2.52 38.01
N GLY A 434 4.22 3.22 37.45
CA GLY A 434 4.34 3.93 36.18
C GLY A 434 5.13 5.24 36.25
N SER A 435 5.58 5.67 37.44
CA SER A 435 6.56 6.75 37.55
C SER A 435 7.89 6.25 37.05
N ARG A 436 8.57 7.05 36.23
CA ARG A 436 9.81 6.64 35.59
C ARG A 436 10.87 7.70 35.75
N ASP A 437 12.08 7.25 36.00
CA ASP A 437 13.25 8.04 35.70
C ASP A 437 13.57 7.86 34.21
N HIS A 438 13.98 8.93 33.54
CA HIS A 438 14.29 8.86 32.12
C HIS A 438 15.53 8.03 31.82
N GLU A 439 16.42 7.87 32.80
CA GLU A 439 17.64 7.07 32.73
C GLU A 439 17.49 5.70 33.41
N GLY A 440 16.30 5.39 33.94
CA GLY A 440 15.98 4.12 34.58
C GLY A 440 16.47 4.01 36.02
N ASP A 441 16.83 5.13 36.65
CA ASP A 441 17.22 5.16 38.05
C ASP A 441 16.08 4.76 38.99
N ALA A 442 16.45 4.19 40.14
CA ALA A 442 15.51 3.80 41.17
C ALA A 442 14.93 5.05 41.87
N LEU A 443 13.61 5.20 41.80
CA LEU A 443 12.88 6.33 42.37
C LEU A 443 12.55 6.16 43.86
N SER A 444 12.43 7.30 44.54
CA SER A 444 11.81 7.42 45.87
C SER A 444 10.47 8.14 45.78
N TYR A 445 9.52 7.78 46.65
CA TYR A 445 8.11 8.19 46.55
C TYR A 445 7.62 8.78 47.87
N ARG A 446 6.97 9.94 47.81
CA ARG A 446 6.31 10.59 48.94
C ARG A 446 4.88 10.98 48.57
N TRP A 447 3.94 10.62 49.43
CA TRP A 447 2.52 10.86 49.24
C TRP A 447 1.96 11.85 50.26
N ASP A 448 1.07 12.72 49.79
CA ASP A 448 0.11 13.47 50.61
C ASP A 448 -1.30 13.03 50.16
N PHE A 449 -2.08 12.44 51.06
CA PHE A 449 -3.40 11.90 50.72
C PHE A 449 -4.51 12.96 50.76
N GLY A 450 -4.19 14.22 51.03
CA GLY A 450 -5.16 15.32 51.00
C GLY A 450 -6.11 15.39 52.20
N ASP A 451 -6.08 14.39 53.09
CA ASP A 451 -6.80 14.36 54.36
C ASP A 451 -5.92 14.74 55.56
N GLY A 452 -4.69 15.19 55.29
CA GLY A 452 -3.67 15.53 56.28
C GLY A 452 -2.74 14.37 56.67
N SER A 453 -2.96 13.16 56.13
CA SER A 453 -2.04 12.04 56.28
C SER A 453 -1.07 11.92 55.09
N THR A 454 0.04 11.19 55.29
CA THR A 454 1.10 11.03 54.29
C THR A 454 1.54 9.57 54.18
N GLY A 455 2.17 9.23 53.06
CA GLY A 455 2.65 7.88 52.77
C GLY A 455 3.98 7.85 52.04
N SER A 456 4.51 6.65 51.82
CA SER A 456 5.76 6.41 51.10
C SER A 456 5.72 5.08 50.35
N GLY A 457 6.60 4.93 49.37
CA GLY A 457 6.69 3.73 48.53
C GLY A 457 5.82 3.84 47.27
N PRO A 458 6.02 2.95 46.28
CA PRO A 458 5.36 3.05 44.99
C PRO A 458 3.86 2.75 45.06
N ASN A 459 3.44 1.81 45.92
CA ASN A 459 2.07 1.28 45.92
C ASN A 459 1.41 1.32 47.32
N PRO A 460 1.19 2.48 47.93
CA PRO A 460 0.51 2.54 49.22
C PRO A 460 -1.00 2.32 49.07
N THR A 461 -1.64 1.83 50.13
CA THR A 461 -3.09 1.84 50.28
C THR A 461 -3.49 2.80 51.39
N HIS A 462 -4.58 3.54 51.21
CA HIS A 462 -5.08 4.49 52.20
C HIS A 462 -6.59 4.39 52.38
N GLY A 463 -7.03 4.29 53.63
CA GLY A 463 -8.45 4.25 53.99
C GLY A 463 -8.95 5.65 54.34
N TYR A 464 -9.91 6.16 53.56
CA TYR A 464 -10.47 7.49 53.80
C TYR A 464 -11.63 7.45 54.79
N PRO A 465 -11.67 8.36 55.77
CA PRO A 465 -12.81 8.47 56.66
C PRO A 465 -14.08 8.89 55.92
N SER A 466 -15.24 8.66 56.54
CA SER A 466 -16.50 9.30 56.12
C SER A 466 -16.31 10.82 56.17
N GLY A 467 -16.56 11.51 55.06
CA GLY A 467 -16.19 12.91 54.91
C GLY A 467 -16.56 13.44 53.52
N PRO A 468 -15.77 14.37 52.94
CA PRO A 468 -16.02 14.86 51.58
C PRO A 468 -16.04 13.74 50.54
N ASP A 469 -16.72 14.03 49.43
CA ASP A 469 -16.88 13.11 48.31
C ASP A 469 -15.57 12.91 47.54
N THR A 470 -14.65 13.88 47.61
CA THR A 470 -13.36 13.88 46.90
C THR A 470 -12.21 14.39 47.76
N TYR A 471 -10.99 13.92 47.45
CA TYR A 471 -9.72 14.34 48.05
C TYR A 471 -8.67 14.57 46.96
N GLU A 472 -7.83 15.60 47.11
CA GLU A 472 -6.70 15.85 46.20
C GLU A 472 -5.43 15.21 46.76
N VAL A 473 -4.94 14.18 46.09
CA VAL A 473 -3.75 13.42 46.46
C VAL A 473 -2.56 13.97 45.69
N ALA A 474 -1.41 14.13 46.34
CA ALA A 474 -0.16 14.51 45.68
C ALA A 474 0.91 13.41 45.84
N LEU A 475 1.56 13.04 44.73
CA LEU A 475 2.77 12.22 44.72
C LEU A 475 3.94 13.11 44.35
N THR A 476 5.01 13.05 45.14
CA THR A 476 6.34 13.53 44.75
C THR A 476 7.27 12.34 44.56
N VAL A 477 7.87 12.24 43.37
CA VAL A 477 8.95 11.28 43.10
C VAL A 477 10.30 11.99 43.04
N SER A 478 11.36 11.30 43.43
CA SER A 478 12.72 11.84 43.40
C SER A 478 13.72 10.79 42.97
N ASP A 479 14.65 11.17 42.11
CA ASP A 479 15.77 10.33 41.68
C ASP A 479 16.95 10.38 42.68
N PRO A 480 17.98 9.52 42.52
CA PRO A 480 19.18 9.53 43.36
C PRO A 480 20.05 10.79 43.25
N SER A 481 19.92 11.53 42.14
CA SER A 481 20.61 12.80 41.88
C SER A 481 19.94 14.00 42.56
N GLY A 482 18.74 13.78 43.14
CA GLY A 482 17.96 14.77 43.85
C GLY A 482 17.01 15.59 42.99
N ALA A 483 16.83 15.24 41.71
CA ALA A 483 15.78 15.85 40.90
C ALA A 483 14.42 15.24 41.25
N THR A 484 13.37 16.04 41.15
CA THR A 484 12.04 15.67 41.63
C THR A 484 10.96 16.09 40.66
N ASP A 485 9.86 15.34 40.64
CA ASP A 485 8.61 15.74 40.01
C ASP A 485 7.43 15.47 40.94
N THR A 486 6.39 16.28 40.81
CA THR A 486 5.19 16.21 41.63
C THR A 486 3.95 16.21 40.76
N THR A 487 3.08 15.23 40.94
CA THR A 487 1.78 15.15 40.28
C THR A 487 0.66 15.03 41.30
N THR A 488 -0.55 15.46 40.91
CA THR A 488 -1.74 15.43 41.76
C THR A 488 -2.88 14.66 41.11
N LEU A 489 -3.66 13.92 41.89
CA LEU A 489 -4.84 13.17 41.47
C LEU A 489 -6.00 13.42 42.43
N THR A 490 -7.16 13.81 41.91
CA THR A 490 -8.39 13.81 42.71
C THR A 490 -8.97 12.40 42.78
N VAL A 491 -9.20 11.89 44.00
CA VAL A 491 -9.83 10.59 44.23
C VAL A 491 -11.22 10.77 44.84
N ALA A 492 -12.15 9.89 44.48
CA ALA A 492 -13.49 9.81 45.05
C ALA A 492 -13.67 8.47 45.79
N PRO A 493 -13.37 8.38 47.10
CA PRO A 493 -13.28 7.11 47.81
C PRO A 493 -14.59 6.30 47.91
N SER A 494 -15.73 6.84 47.49
CA SER A 494 -17.03 6.15 47.52
C SER A 494 -17.63 5.87 46.14
N ASN A 495 -16.91 6.13 45.05
CA ASN A 495 -17.41 5.96 43.69
C ASN A 495 -17.17 4.54 43.16
N ARG A 496 -18.18 3.91 42.54
CA ARG A 496 -18.07 2.58 41.91
C ARG A 496 -17.66 2.69 40.44
N GLN A 497 -17.25 1.57 39.84
CA GLN A 497 -17.07 1.50 38.39
C GLN A 497 -18.42 1.22 37.72
N PRO A 498 -18.65 1.79 36.52
CA PRO A 498 -19.79 1.44 35.69
C PRO A 498 -19.89 -0.07 35.40
N GLU A 499 -21.10 -0.62 35.46
CA GLU A 499 -21.42 -1.94 34.93
C GLU A 499 -21.83 -1.81 33.46
N LEU A 500 -21.02 -2.35 32.55
CA LEU A 500 -21.24 -2.32 31.10
C LEU A 500 -21.49 -3.74 30.58
N THR A 501 -22.64 -3.97 29.95
CA THR A 501 -22.98 -5.25 29.32
C THR A 501 -23.25 -5.08 27.84
N LEU A 502 -22.67 -5.96 27.01
CA LEU A 502 -22.89 -6.00 25.57
C LEU A 502 -23.78 -7.17 25.16
N THR A 503 -24.64 -6.94 24.17
CA THR A 503 -25.28 -7.98 23.37
C THR A 503 -24.56 -8.06 22.03
N THR A 504 -23.92 -9.21 21.77
CA THR A 504 -23.13 -9.43 20.55
C THR A 504 -23.88 -10.29 19.52
N PRO A 505 -23.46 -10.28 18.25
CA PRO A 505 -23.87 -11.31 17.30
C PRO A 505 -23.50 -12.71 17.81
N GLY A 506 -24.25 -13.73 17.40
CA GLY A 506 -24.05 -15.12 17.85
C GLY A 506 -22.74 -15.79 17.39
N GLY A 507 -21.95 -15.12 16.55
CA GLY A 507 -20.62 -15.53 16.10
C GLY A 507 -19.75 -14.30 15.82
N ASN A 508 -18.46 -14.52 15.52
CA ASN A 508 -17.50 -13.44 15.28
C ASN A 508 -16.87 -13.45 13.89
N ARG A 509 -17.40 -14.24 12.96
CA ARG A 509 -16.91 -14.31 11.57
C ARG A 509 -17.96 -13.82 10.58
N PHE A 510 -17.61 -12.82 9.78
CA PHE A 510 -18.53 -12.15 8.86
C PHE A 510 -17.98 -12.13 7.43
N ALA A 511 -18.87 -12.06 6.45
CA ALA A 511 -18.46 -11.71 5.08
C ALA A 511 -18.31 -10.20 4.92
N VAL A 512 -17.55 -9.76 3.92
CA VAL A 512 -17.47 -8.35 3.50
C VAL A 512 -18.86 -7.85 3.14
N GLY A 513 -19.25 -6.70 3.69
CA GLY A 513 -20.58 -6.12 3.51
C GLY A 513 -21.69 -6.73 4.40
N GLU A 514 -21.40 -7.79 5.16
CA GLU A 514 -22.33 -8.28 6.19
C GLU A 514 -22.34 -7.31 7.39
N PRO A 515 -23.51 -6.85 7.86
CA PRO A 515 -23.58 -5.89 8.95
C PRO A 515 -23.23 -6.53 10.29
N ILE A 516 -22.29 -5.92 11.01
CA ILE A 516 -22.02 -6.17 12.42
C ILE A 516 -22.91 -5.22 13.21
N THR A 517 -23.68 -5.76 14.16
CA THR A 517 -24.53 -4.95 15.06
C THR A 517 -24.25 -5.31 16.50
N LEU A 518 -23.92 -4.31 17.30
CA LEU A 518 -23.68 -4.43 18.74
C LEU A 518 -24.65 -3.52 19.46
N THR A 519 -25.21 -4.00 20.58
CA THR A 519 -25.95 -3.15 21.51
C THR A 519 -25.38 -3.30 22.90
N GLY A 520 -25.58 -2.30 23.74
CA GLY A 520 -25.11 -2.33 25.11
C GLY A 520 -25.98 -1.51 26.03
N THR A 521 -25.89 -1.83 27.32
CA THR A 521 -26.44 -1.03 28.41
C THR A 521 -25.34 -0.80 29.43
N ALA A 522 -25.28 0.41 29.97
CA ALA A 522 -24.36 0.78 31.02
C ALA A 522 -25.11 1.40 32.19
N THR A 523 -24.81 0.96 33.41
CA THR A 523 -25.36 1.52 34.63
C THR A 523 -24.27 1.71 35.66
N ASP A 524 -24.34 2.78 36.42
CA ASP A 524 -23.54 3.01 37.60
C ASP A 524 -24.46 3.17 38.84
N ALA A 525 -23.97 2.77 40.01
CA ALA A 525 -24.76 2.77 41.23
C ALA A 525 -25.07 4.18 41.74
N GLU A 526 -24.16 5.13 41.51
CA GLU A 526 -24.28 6.52 41.95
C GLU A 526 -24.96 7.40 40.88
N ASP A 527 -24.73 7.11 39.60
CA ASP A 527 -25.17 7.94 38.48
C ASP A 527 -26.36 7.38 37.67
N GLY A 528 -26.73 6.10 37.87
CA GLY A 528 -27.82 5.46 37.15
C GLY A 528 -27.43 5.03 35.74
N GLU A 529 -28.31 5.24 34.75
CA GLU A 529 -28.02 4.84 33.36
C GLU A 529 -26.96 5.75 32.72
N LEU A 530 -25.92 5.14 32.16
CA LEU A 530 -24.81 5.85 31.54
C LEU A 530 -24.84 5.75 30.02
N ARG A 531 -24.33 6.79 29.36
CA ARG A 531 -24.18 6.82 27.90
C ARG A 531 -22.94 6.03 27.48
N ILE A 532 -23.10 5.17 26.47
CA ILE A 532 -22.00 4.40 25.89
C ILE A 532 -21.40 5.16 24.71
N VAL A 533 -20.08 5.28 24.69
CA VAL A 533 -19.26 5.72 23.56
C VAL A 533 -18.66 4.48 22.89
N TRP A 534 -18.82 4.37 21.58
CA TRP A 534 -18.27 3.28 20.78
C TRP A 534 -17.13 3.81 19.92
N THR A 535 -16.03 3.08 19.91
CA THR A 535 -14.93 3.26 18.96
C THR A 535 -14.76 1.98 18.17
N SER A 536 -14.26 2.08 16.95
CA SER A 536 -13.86 0.90 16.18
C SER A 536 -12.50 1.10 15.55
N ALA A 537 -11.82 0.01 15.24
CA ALA A 537 -10.57 0.00 14.49
C ALA A 537 -10.50 -1.25 13.62
N THR A 538 -10.06 -1.09 12.37
CA THR A 538 -9.59 -2.19 11.55
C THR A 538 -8.12 -2.41 11.88
N VAL A 539 -7.78 -3.60 12.37
CA VAL A 539 -6.40 -4.01 12.59
C VAL A 539 -5.97 -4.86 11.40
N HIS A 540 -4.89 -4.46 10.74
CA HIS A 540 -4.33 -5.17 9.60
C HIS A 540 -2.97 -5.77 9.98
N CYS A 541 -2.82 -7.08 9.80
CA CYS A 541 -1.62 -7.82 10.18
C CYS A 541 -1.07 -8.58 8.96
N GLN A 542 0.09 -8.19 8.44
CA GLN A 542 0.78 -9.04 7.44
C GLN A 542 1.30 -10.32 8.09
N VAL A 543 1.83 -10.17 9.31
CA VAL A 543 2.02 -11.23 10.30
C VAL A 543 1.54 -10.73 11.65
N GLU A 544 1.23 -11.62 12.61
CA GLU A 544 0.67 -11.22 13.92
C GLU A 544 1.55 -10.22 14.69
N THR A 545 2.85 -10.17 14.39
CA THR A 545 3.80 -9.25 15.02
C THR A 545 3.96 -7.92 14.30
N SER A 546 3.33 -7.69 13.15
CA SER A 546 3.45 -6.46 12.34
C SER A 546 2.11 -5.76 12.13
N CYS A 547 1.19 -5.94 13.08
CA CYS A 547 -0.13 -5.38 13.02
C CYS A 547 -0.09 -3.85 13.12
N HIS A 548 -0.82 -3.16 12.26
CA HIS A 548 -1.13 -1.73 12.42
C HIS A 548 -2.64 -1.50 12.41
N ARG A 549 -3.09 -0.37 12.93
CA ARG A 549 -4.51 -0.11 13.20
C ARG A 549 -5.00 1.13 12.45
N HIS A 550 -6.10 0.96 11.72
CA HIS A 550 -6.87 2.03 11.11
C HIS A 550 -8.12 2.29 11.95
N PRO A 551 -8.27 3.45 12.59
CA PRO A 551 -9.53 3.84 13.23
C PRO A 551 -10.71 3.72 12.26
N GLY A 552 -11.80 3.16 12.74
CA GLY A 552 -13.08 3.08 12.05
C GLY A 552 -14.10 4.05 12.64
N GLU A 553 -15.34 3.97 12.18
CA GLU A 553 -16.42 4.82 12.66
C GLU A 553 -16.76 4.51 14.13
N GLY A 554 -16.84 5.57 14.95
CA GLY A 554 -17.37 5.50 16.30
C GLY A 554 -18.89 5.73 16.33
N ALA A 555 -19.49 5.55 17.50
CA ALA A 555 -20.89 5.91 17.74
C ALA A 555 -21.09 6.34 19.18
N THR A 556 -22.28 6.85 19.49
CA THR A 556 -22.66 7.08 20.89
C THR A 556 -24.12 6.76 21.10
N GLY A 557 -24.44 6.11 22.22
CA GLY A 557 -25.79 5.62 22.52
C GLY A 557 -25.83 4.09 22.65
N PRO A 558 -27.02 3.47 22.60
CA PRO A 558 -27.23 2.08 23.00
C PRO A 558 -26.68 1.03 22.01
N GLY A 559 -26.13 1.44 20.87
CA GLY A 559 -25.59 0.50 19.90
C GLY A 559 -24.68 1.12 18.86
N TRP A 560 -24.01 0.21 18.16
CA TRP A 560 -23.09 0.48 17.07
C TRP A 560 -23.38 -0.50 15.93
N SER A 561 -23.22 -0.04 14.69
CA SER A 561 -23.25 -0.91 13.52
C SER A 561 -22.17 -0.51 12.53
N GLY A 562 -21.57 -1.51 11.90
CA GLY A 562 -20.54 -1.34 10.88
C GLY A 562 -20.36 -2.61 10.06
N GLN A 563 -19.30 -2.68 9.27
CA GLN A 563 -18.99 -3.81 8.38
C GLN A 563 -17.49 -4.11 8.46
N LEU A 564 -17.11 -5.32 8.02
CA LEU A 564 -15.71 -5.65 7.79
C LEU A 564 -15.17 -4.92 6.56
N THR A 565 -13.87 -4.65 6.59
CA THR A 565 -13.08 -4.30 5.40
C THR A 565 -12.81 -5.54 4.55
N ASP A 566 -12.38 -5.34 3.31
CA ASP A 566 -12.22 -6.38 2.29
C ASP A 566 -10.85 -7.09 2.33
N HIS A 567 -10.03 -6.85 3.35
CA HIS A 567 -8.70 -7.42 3.46
C HIS A 567 -8.66 -8.76 4.22
N PRO A 568 -8.04 -9.81 3.67
CA PRO A 568 -7.68 -10.98 4.48
C PRO A 568 -6.57 -10.62 5.45
N ASN A 569 -6.52 -11.30 6.59
CA ASN A 569 -5.65 -10.94 7.74
C ASN A 569 -5.98 -9.59 8.42
N SER A 570 -7.17 -9.05 8.16
CA SER A 570 -7.71 -7.94 8.95
C SER A 570 -8.69 -8.43 10.01
N ARG A 571 -8.91 -7.62 11.05
CA ARG A 571 -10.00 -7.78 12.01
C ARG A 571 -10.56 -6.43 12.38
N THR A 572 -11.84 -6.37 12.70
CA THR A 572 -12.44 -5.16 13.26
C THR A 572 -12.58 -5.32 14.77
N GLU A 573 -11.93 -4.45 15.53
CA GLU A 573 -12.10 -4.33 16.96
C GLU A 573 -13.08 -3.19 17.25
N VAL A 574 -14.10 -3.44 18.08
CA VAL A 574 -15.10 -2.44 18.47
C VAL A 574 -15.13 -2.36 19.99
N THR A 575 -14.80 -1.19 20.53
CA THR A 575 -14.74 -0.95 21.98
C THR A 575 -15.87 -0.05 22.42
N ALA A 576 -16.75 -0.57 23.28
CA ALA A 576 -17.73 0.20 24.02
C ALA A 576 -17.11 0.71 25.31
N THR A 577 -17.33 1.97 25.65
CA THR A 577 -16.87 2.61 26.89
C THR A 577 -18.01 3.38 27.53
N ALA A 578 -18.22 3.20 28.84
CA ALA A 578 -19.11 4.03 29.63
C ALA A 578 -18.28 4.71 30.73
N THR A 579 -18.48 6.01 30.90
CA THR A 579 -17.78 6.82 31.91
C THR A 579 -18.81 7.53 32.76
N ASP A 580 -18.63 7.45 34.07
CA ASP A 580 -19.51 8.10 35.05
C ASP A 580 -19.20 9.61 35.20
N SER A 581 -19.95 10.30 36.06
CA SER A 581 -19.80 11.74 36.28
C SER A 581 -18.51 12.13 37.00
N ARG A 582 -17.79 11.16 37.58
CA ARG A 582 -16.55 11.34 38.36
C ARG A 582 -15.32 10.78 37.63
N GLY A 583 -15.48 10.28 36.41
CA GLY A 583 -14.42 9.84 35.52
C GLY A 583 -14.07 8.36 35.60
N ALA A 584 -14.74 7.54 36.43
CA ALA A 584 -14.51 6.10 36.38
C ALA A 584 -15.15 5.52 35.11
N ALA A 585 -14.43 4.61 34.44
CA ALA A 585 -14.84 4.06 33.15
C ALA A 585 -14.78 2.53 33.14
N ALA A 586 -15.72 1.92 32.41
CA ALA A 586 -15.67 0.51 32.06
C ALA A 586 -15.72 0.37 30.53
N SER A 587 -14.91 -0.55 30.01
CA SER A 587 -14.82 -0.79 28.57
C SER A 587 -14.88 -2.28 28.23
N VAL A 588 -15.51 -2.61 27.12
CA VAL A 588 -15.58 -3.98 26.56
C VAL A 588 -15.28 -3.92 25.07
N THR A 589 -14.36 -4.78 24.61
CA THR A 589 -13.99 -4.89 23.19
C THR A 589 -14.55 -6.17 22.57
N TYR A 590 -15.25 -6.03 21.45
CA TYR A 590 -15.68 -7.12 20.59
C TYR A 590 -14.78 -7.20 19.35
N VAL A 591 -14.37 -8.40 18.95
CA VAL A 591 -13.50 -8.63 17.78
C VAL A 591 -14.28 -9.37 16.71
N ALA A 592 -14.44 -8.75 15.55
CA ALA A 592 -14.99 -9.36 14.33
C ALA A 592 -13.86 -9.76 13.38
N LEU A 593 -13.94 -10.98 12.84
CA LEU A 593 -12.99 -11.58 11.92
C LEU A 593 -13.64 -11.82 10.55
N PRO A 594 -12.89 -11.78 9.45
CA PRO A 594 -13.40 -12.22 8.16
C PRO A 594 -13.68 -13.74 8.16
N ARG A 595 -14.75 -14.12 7.45
CA ARG A 595 -14.88 -15.46 6.86
C ARG A 595 -13.97 -15.49 5.66
N GLU A 596 -13.06 -16.45 5.59
CA GLU A 596 -12.07 -16.53 4.51
C GLU A 596 -12.23 -17.83 3.73
N HIS A 597 -11.97 -17.76 2.43
CA HIS A 597 -11.95 -18.91 1.51
C HIS A 597 -10.67 -18.88 0.70
N ARG A 598 -10.20 -20.05 0.28
CA ARG A 598 -8.97 -20.17 -0.50
C ARG A 598 -9.23 -19.86 -1.97
N LEU A 599 -8.53 -18.88 -2.51
CA LEU A 599 -8.38 -18.68 -3.95
C LEU A 599 -7.13 -19.43 -4.42
N THR A 600 -7.25 -20.21 -5.49
CA THR A 600 -6.14 -20.92 -6.15
C THR A 600 -6.15 -20.67 -7.64
N LEU A 601 -5.04 -20.18 -8.16
CA LEU A 601 -4.79 -19.98 -9.59
C LEU A 601 -3.99 -21.17 -10.12
N LEU A 602 -4.46 -21.78 -11.19
CA LEU A 602 -3.80 -22.86 -11.90
C LEU A 602 -3.58 -22.47 -13.35
N SER A 603 -2.70 -23.19 -14.04
CA SER A 603 -2.59 -23.08 -15.49
C SER A 603 -2.34 -24.44 -16.14
N ASN A 604 -2.81 -24.58 -17.38
CA ASN A 604 -2.56 -25.77 -18.19
C ASN A 604 -1.10 -25.88 -18.69
N LEU A 605 -0.35 -24.78 -18.66
CA LEU A 605 1.08 -24.71 -18.94
C LEU A 605 1.79 -23.93 -17.82
N PRO A 606 3.07 -24.21 -17.51
CA PRO A 606 3.82 -23.38 -16.58
C PRO A 606 3.79 -21.91 -17.00
N ALA A 607 3.24 -21.07 -16.14
CA ALA A 607 3.08 -19.64 -16.33
C ALA A 607 3.05 -18.96 -14.97
N ARG A 608 3.50 -17.70 -14.93
CA ARG A 608 3.39 -16.85 -13.76
C ARG A 608 1.93 -16.44 -13.57
N LEU A 609 1.39 -16.77 -12.41
CA LEU A 609 0.05 -16.39 -11.95
C LEU A 609 0.20 -15.67 -10.61
N GLU A 610 -0.57 -14.61 -10.41
CA GLU A 610 -0.46 -13.75 -9.24
C GLU A 610 -1.85 -13.34 -8.77
N ILE A 611 -2.00 -13.17 -7.45
CA ILE A 611 -3.14 -12.51 -6.81
C ILE A 611 -2.58 -11.20 -6.23
N PRO A 612 -2.54 -10.10 -7.02
CA PRO A 612 -1.93 -8.85 -6.59
C PRO A 612 -2.54 -8.35 -5.28
N GLY A 613 -1.70 -7.83 -4.38
CA GLY A 613 -2.11 -7.33 -3.07
C GLY A 613 -2.28 -8.40 -1.99
N GLU A 614 -2.49 -9.67 -2.35
CA GLU A 614 -2.82 -10.73 -1.38
C GLU A 614 -1.70 -11.75 -1.15
N SER A 615 -0.94 -12.06 -2.20
CA SER A 615 0.21 -12.96 -2.06
C SER A 615 1.18 -12.80 -3.21
N THR A 616 2.43 -13.23 -3.00
CA THR A 616 3.44 -13.32 -4.06
C THR A 616 3.29 -14.60 -4.90
N GLY A 617 2.20 -15.34 -4.77
CA GLY A 617 2.02 -16.68 -5.36
C GLY A 617 0.63 -16.91 -5.94
N PRO A 618 0.37 -18.14 -6.43
CA PRO A 618 -0.90 -18.47 -7.08
C PRO A 618 -1.99 -18.89 -6.10
N SER A 619 -1.83 -18.71 -4.79
CA SER A 619 -2.88 -19.05 -3.82
C SER A 619 -2.81 -18.18 -2.57
N ALA A 620 -3.98 -17.71 -2.14
CA ALA A 620 -4.16 -16.89 -0.94
C ALA A 620 -5.48 -17.26 -0.22
N MET A 621 -5.56 -17.00 1.08
CA MET A 621 -6.85 -16.90 1.78
C MET A 621 -7.40 -15.49 1.51
N VAL A 622 -8.67 -15.40 1.17
CA VAL A 622 -9.33 -14.13 0.82
C VAL A 622 -10.67 -14.05 1.51
N ALA A 623 -11.06 -12.87 2.01
CA ALA A 623 -12.34 -12.69 2.70
C ALA A 623 -13.54 -12.95 1.77
N GLU A 624 -14.57 -13.62 2.29
CA GLU A 624 -15.85 -13.84 1.61
C GLU A 624 -16.48 -12.50 1.24
N GLY A 625 -16.85 -12.30 -0.02
CA GLY A 625 -17.40 -11.05 -0.54
C GLY A 625 -16.35 -10.04 -1.01
N ALA A 626 -15.06 -10.23 -0.71
CA ALA A 626 -13.99 -9.37 -1.22
C ALA A 626 -13.86 -9.49 -2.74
N VAL A 627 -13.38 -8.40 -3.36
CA VAL A 627 -13.12 -8.33 -4.79
C VAL A 627 -11.61 -8.21 -5.00
N VAL A 628 -11.00 -9.24 -5.58
CA VAL A 628 -9.55 -9.32 -5.81
C VAL A 628 -9.23 -9.45 -7.28
N ASP A 629 -8.16 -8.81 -7.73
CA ASP A 629 -7.64 -9.04 -9.07
C ASP A 629 -6.92 -10.38 -9.15
N VAL A 630 -7.07 -11.05 -10.28
CA VAL A 630 -6.26 -12.23 -10.64
C VAL A 630 -5.49 -11.91 -11.91
N LEU A 631 -4.23 -12.32 -11.95
CA LEU A 631 -3.34 -12.03 -13.06
C LEU A 631 -2.72 -13.32 -13.61
N ALA A 632 -2.74 -13.43 -14.94
CA ALA A 632 -1.96 -14.41 -15.69
C ALA A 632 -0.98 -13.67 -16.61
N ALA A 633 0.28 -14.11 -16.66
CA ALA A 633 1.24 -13.54 -17.59
C ALA A 633 0.75 -13.64 -19.05
N ALA A 634 1.04 -12.67 -19.91
CA ALA A 634 0.58 -12.71 -21.30
C ALA A 634 1.13 -13.91 -22.10
N VAL A 635 2.31 -14.38 -21.73
CA VAL A 635 3.03 -15.51 -22.35
C VAL A 635 3.43 -16.51 -21.26
N ALA A 636 3.27 -17.80 -21.54
CA ALA A 636 3.71 -18.88 -20.65
C ALA A 636 5.25 -18.94 -20.58
N GLU A 637 5.79 -19.70 -19.62
CA GLU A 637 7.24 -19.84 -19.43
C GLU A 637 7.96 -20.39 -20.66
N ASP A 638 7.24 -21.13 -21.50
CA ASP A 638 7.72 -21.70 -22.74
C ASP A 638 7.98 -20.67 -23.86
N GLN A 639 7.67 -19.40 -23.60
CA GLN A 639 7.85 -18.23 -24.46
C GLN A 639 7.12 -18.32 -25.82
N VAL A 640 6.14 -19.21 -25.96
CA VAL A 640 5.40 -19.42 -27.21
C VAL A 640 3.89 -19.42 -27.00
N ALA A 641 3.41 -20.11 -25.97
CA ALA A 641 1.99 -20.16 -25.67
C ALA A 641 1.55 -18.81 -25.07
N THR A 642 0.44 -18.27 -25.58
CA THR A 642 -0.12 -17.01 -25.09
C THR A 642 -1.44 -17.26 -24.37
N PHE A 643 -1.75 -16.42 -23.39
CA PHE A 643 -2.99 -16.47 -22.64
C PHE A 643 -4.20 -16.44 -23.59
N GLU A 644 -5.20 -17.28 -23.33
CA GLU A 644 -6.44 -17.37 -24.11
C GLU A 644 -7.65 -16.97 -23.27
N GLN A 645 -7.81 -17.57 -22.09
CA GLN A 645 -8.93 -17.31 -21.18
C GLN A 645 -8.73 -17.93 -19.80
N TRP A 646 -9.50 -17.45 -18.83
CA TRP A 646 -9.72 -18.06 -17.52
C TRP A 646 -10.90 -19.04 -17.54
N SER A 647 -10.97 -19.93 -16.55
CA SER A 647 -12.05 -20.93 -16.41
C SER A 647 -13.42 -20.33 -16.06
N ASP A 648 -13.46 -19.09 -15.58
CA ASP A 648 -14.70 -18.32 -15.36
C ASP A 648 -15.21 -17.64 -16.65
N GLY A 649 -14.51 -17.80 -17.77
CA GLY A 649 -14.86 -17.25 -19.08
C GLY A 649 -14.23 -15.89 -19.40
N SER A 650 -13.49 -15.28 -18.47
CA SER A 650 -12.76 -14.03 -18.74
C SER A 650 -11.68 -14.24 -19.82
N ARG A 651 -11.62 -13.32 -20.79
CA ARG A 651 -10.56 -13.26 -21.81
C ARG A 651 -9.52 -12.18 -21.53
N LEU A 652 -9.66 -11.47 -20.42
CA LEU A 652 -8.67 -10.54 -19.94
C LEU A 652 -7.67 -11.33 -19.10
N ALA A 653 -6.38 -11.15 -19.37
CA ALA A 653 -5.33 -11.81 -18.59
C ALA A 653 -5.33 -11.33 -17.13
N THR A 654 -5.81 -10.10 -16.90
CA THR A 654 -6.06 -9.53 -15.58
C THR A 654 -7.53 -9.13 -15.47
N HIS A 655 -8.21 -9.58 -14.42
CA HIS A 655 -9.57 -9.14 -14.09
C HIS A 655 -9.91 -9.36 -12.62
N ALA A 656 -10.92 -8.64 -12.14
CA ALA A 656 -11.42 -8.73 -10.79
C ALA A 656 -12.39 -9.92 -10.60
N VAL A 657 -12.32 -10.57 -9.45
CA VAL A 657 -13.13 -11.72 -9.05
C VAL A 657 -13.68 -11.49 -7.64
N THR A 658 -14.98 -11.71 -7.46
CA THR A 658 -15.62 -11.69 -6.14
C THR A 658 -15.55 -13.07 -5.49
N ILE A 659 -15.04 -13.15 -4.26
CA ILE A 659 -14.96 -14.40 -3.52
C ILE A 659 -16.33 -14.77 -2.95
N GLY A 660 -16.80 -15.96 -3.29
CA GLY A 660 -18.06 -16.51 -2.79
C GLY A 660 -17.89 -17.16 -1.41
N SER A 661 -18.92 -17.90 -1.00
CA SER A 661 -18.95 -18.61 0.29
C SER A 661 -18.22 -19.96 0.30
N ALA A 662 -17.27 -20.17 -0.62
CA ALA A 662 -16.49 -21.40 -0.74
C ALA A 662 -15.18 -21.14 -1.47
N ASP A 663 -14.21 -22.05 -1.28
CA ASP A 663 -12.93 -22.05 -2.01
C ASP A 663 -13.14 -21.98 -3.53
N LEU A 664 -12.31 -21.18 -4.19
CA LEU A 664 -12.37 -20.93 -5.63
C LEU A 664 -11.06 -21.36 -6.29
N THR A 665 -11.17 -22.12 -7.39
CA THR A 665 -10.03 -22.41 -8.26
C THR A 665 -10.27 -21.84 -9.65
N LEU A 666 -9.36 -20.98 -10.11
CA LEU A 666 -9.37 -20.43 -11.47
C LEU A 666 -8.20 -20.99 -12.27
N THR A 667 -8.49 -21.49 -13.47
CA THR A 667 -7.45 -22.05 -14.36
C THR A 667 -7.24 -21.16 -15.58
N ALA A 668 -6.05 -20.60 -15.74
CA ALA A 668 -5.61 -19.88 -16.92
C ALA A 668 -5.26 -20.88 -18.04
N THR A 669 -5.90 -20.71 -19.19
CA THR A 669 -5.65 -21.51 -20.39
C THR A 669 -4.73 -20.74 -21.34
N TYR A 670 -3.59 -21.35 -21.66
CA TYR A 670 -2.65 -20.90 -22.68
C TYR A 670 -2.70 -21.84 -23.88
N LEU A 671 -2.63 -21.27 -25.08
CA LEU A 671 -2.56 -22.03 -26.32
C LEU A 671 -1.31 -21.66 -27.11
N THR A 672 -0.59 -22.68 -27.58
CA THR A 672 0.42 -22.48 -28.63
C THR A 672 -0.28 -22.08 -29.93
N PRO A 673 0.42 -21.46 -30.88
CA PRO A 673 -0.15 -21.19 -32.21
C PRO A 673 -0.62 -22.45 -32.94
N ILE A 674 0.05 -23.60 -32.72
CA ILE A 674 -0.36 -24.90 -33.28
C ILE A 674 -1.69 -25.35 -32.66
N ASP A 675 -1.78 -25.36 -31.33
CA ASP A 675 -2.99 -25.78 -30.61
C ASP A 675 -4.17 -24.84 -30.93
N ARG A 676 -3.92 -23.53 -31.02
CA ARG A 676 -4.93 -22.54 -31.40
C ARG A 676 -5.45 -22.78 -32.82
N LYS A 677 -4.57 -23.06 -33.79
CA LYS A 677 -4.99 -23.38 -35.16
C LYS A 677 -5.81 -24.67 -35.19
N TYR A 678 -5.31 -25.73 -34.56
CA TYR A 678 -5.99 -27.03 -34.52
C TYR A 678 -7.35 -26.96 -33.79
N ALA A 679 -7.48 -26.15 -32.73
CA ALA A 679 -8.72 -25.96 -31.99
C ALA A 679 -9.76 -25.12 -32.73
N ARG A 680 -9.35 -24.21 -33.63
CA ARG A 680 -10.27 -23.32 -34.36
C ARG A 680 -10.67 -23.83 -35.75
N ASP A 681 -9.81 -24.60 -36.42
CA ASP A 681 -10.05 -25.04 -37.79
C ASP A 681 -10.50 -26.51 -37.87
N THR A 682 -11.80 -26.73 -38.13
CA THR A 682 -12.37 -28.08 -38.31
C THR A 682 -11.76 -28.82 -39.50
N ARG A 683 -11.43 -28.12 -40.60
CA ARG A 683 -10.81 -28.72 -41.79
C ARG A 683 -9.46 -29.31 -41.43
N ILE A 684 -8.67 -28.62 -40.61
CA ILE A 684 -7.37 -29.10 -40.15
C ILE A 684 -7.51 -30.35 -39.29
N ARG A 685 -8.51 -30.40 -38.40
CA ARG A 685 -8.77 -31.59 -37.57
C ARG A 685 -9.16 -32.79 -38.40
N ASP A 686 -10.08 -32.61 -39.34
CA ASP A 686 -10.53 -33.68 -40.24
C ASP A 686 -9.38 -34.19 -41.12
N LEU A 687 -8.52 -33.29 -41.57
CA LEU A 687 -7.36 -33.60 -42.41
C LEU A 687 -6.28 -34.36 -41.64
N LEU A 688 -5.84 -33.82 -40.50
CA LEU A 688 -4.67 -34.32 -39.79
C LEU A 688 -5.01 -35.46 -38.81
N GLY A 689 -6.27 -35.55 -38.37
CA GLY A 689 -6.67 -36.46 -37.30
C GLY A 689 -6.12 -36.04 -35.93
N ALA A 690 -6.24 -36.93 -34.94
CA ALA A 690 -5.78 -36.67 -33.58
C ALA A 690 -4.24 -36.51 -33.49
N PRO A 691 -3.73 -35.68 -32.55
CA PRO A 691 -2.31 -35.61 -32.28
C PRO A 691 -1.79 -36.96 -31.79
N THR A 692 -0.61 -37.36 -32.26
CA THR A 692 0.02 -38.65 -31.90
C THR A 692 1.15 -38.49 -30.88
N GLY A 693 1.47 -37.25 -30.50
CA GLY A 693 2.48 -36.93 -29.50
C GLY A 693 2.38 -35.48 -28.99
N PRO A 694 3.24 -35.09 -28.03
CA PRO A 694 3.36 -33.72 -27.58
C PRO A 694 3.92 -32.81 -28.69
N GLU A 695 3.72 -31.51 -28.54
CA GLU A 695 4.43 -30.52 -29.33
C GLU A 695 5.92 -30.52 -28.95
N THR A 696 6.80 -30.33 -29.92
CA THR A 696 8.26 -30.35 -29.75
C THR A 696 8.89 -29.12 -30.39
N GLY A 697 10.01 -28.65 -29.85
CA GLY A 697 10.74 -27.48 -30.37
C GLY A 697 10.92 -26.37 -29.32
N GLY A 698 11.27 -25.17 -29.78
CA GLY A 698 11.58 -24.00 -28.96
C GLY A 698 10.91 -22.73 -29.49
N THR A 699 11.49 -21.57 -29.17
CA THR A 699 10.93 -20.25 -29.58
C THR A 699 11.10 -19.93 -31.06
N ALA A 700 12.07 -20.56 -31.74
CA ALA A 700 12.32 -20.34 -33.17
C ALA A 700 11.46 -21.23 -34.08
N LEU A 701 11.12 -22.44 -33.60
CA LEU A 701 10.38 -23.44 -34.37
C LEU A 701 9.73 -24.43 -33.42
N ARG A 702 8.46 -24.73 -33.66
CA ARG A 702 7.74 -25.85 -33.04
C ARG A 702 7.06 -26.74 -34.06
N SER A 703 6.85 -27.99 -33.69
CA SER A 703 6.08 -28.93 -34.49
C SER A 703 5.32 -29.94 -33.65
N ARG A 704 4.17 -30.37 -34.16
CA ARG A 704 3.36 -31.42 -33.55
C ARG A 704 2.90 -32.42 -34.59
N GLN A 705 3.13 -33.70 -34.30
CA GLN A 705 2.71 -34.80 -35.16
C GLN A 705 1.25 -35.20 -34.89
N PHE A 706 0.54 -35.50 -35.97
CA PHE A 706 -0.83 -35.98 -36.00
C PHE A 706 -0.89 -37.28 -36.81
N ALA A 707 -2.04 -37.97 -36.78
CA ALA A 707 -2.23 -39.25 -37.45
C ALA A 707 -1.88 -39.20 -38.95
N ASN A 708 -2.26 -38.12 -39.64
CA ASN A 708 -2.13 -38.00 -41.09
C ASN A 708 -1.19 -36.87 -41.54
N GLY A 709 -0.45 -36.22 -40.62
CA GLY A 709 0.45 -35.13 -40.98
C GLY A 709 1.08 -34.44 -39.79
N ARG A 710 1.60 -33.22 -40.01
CA ARG A 710 2.30 -32.45 -38.97
C ARG A 710 1.99 -30.96 -39.13
N LEU A 711 1.75 -30.28 -38.01
CA LEU A 711 1.76 -28.81 -37.95
C LEU A 711 3.14 -28.34 -37.53
N TYR A 712 3.59 -27.26 -38.16
CA TYR A 712 4.81 -26.53 -37.79
C TYR A 712 4.44 -25.09 -37.50
N TRP A 713 5.12 -24.46 -36.54
CA TRP A 713 5.02 -23.04 -36.27
C TRP A 713 6.40 -22.41 -36.20
N SER A 714 6.55 -21.22 -36.78
CA SER A 714 7.68 -20.31 -36.54
C SER A 714 7.18 -18.88 -36.35
N PRO A 715 7.93 -18.00 -35.67
CA PRO A 715 7.59 -16.58 -35.58
C PRO A 715 7.45 -15.90 -36.96
N SER A 716 8.27 -16.30 -37.94
CA SER A 716 8.30 -15.70 -39.28
C SER A 716 7.15 -16.13 -40.18
N THR A 717 6.61 -17.34 -40.00
CA THR A 717 5.61 -17.89 -40.92
C THR A 717 4.26 -18.15 -40.29
N GLY A 718 4.15 -18.30 -38.97
CA GLY A 718 2.93 -18.78 -38.32
C GLY A 718 2.78 -20.30 -38.41
N ALA A 719 1.59 -20.81 -38.06
CA ALA A 719 1.32 -22.24 -37.95
C ALA A 719 0.76 -22.83 -39.27
N HIS A 720 1.45 -23.80 -39.85
CA HIS A 720 1.13 -24.38 -41.16
C HIS A 720 1.22 -25.92 -41.17
N GLU A 721 0.30 -26.57 -41.88
CA GLU A 721 0.30 -28.03 -42.01
C GLU A 721 1.07 -28.53 -43.22
N VAL A 722 1.72 -29.68 -43.05
CA VAL A 722 2.33 -30.48 -44.12
C VAL A 722 1.89 -31.94 -43.92
N HIS A 723 1.44 -32.59 -44.98
CA HIS A 723 0.91 -33.96 -44.93
C HIS A 723 1.13 -34.73 -46.23
N GLY A 724 0.91 -36.05 -46.19
CA GLY A 724 1.07 -36.96 -47.34
C GLY A 724 2.51 -36.98 -47.89
N GLU A 725 2.65 -37.28 -49.19
CA GLU A 725 3.96 -37.39 -49.85
C GLU A 725 4.78 -36.09 -49.82
N ILE A 726 4.14 -34.92 -49.68
CA ILE A 726 4.87 -33.65 -49.49
C ILE A 726 5.58 -33.65 -48.12
N LEU A 727 4.94 -34.16 -47.06
CA LEU A 727 5.58 -34.28 -45.75
C LEU A 727 6.73 -35.30 -45.80
N GLU A 728 6.52 -36.42 -46.48
CA GLU A 728 7.57 -37.45 -46.65
C GLU A 728 8.80 -36.85 -47.35
N LYS A 729 8.60 -36.14 -48.46
CA LYS A 729 9.68 -35.45 -49.18
C LYS A 729 10.33 -34.36 -48.34
N TYR A 730 9.54 -33.58 -47.60
CA TYR A 730 10.06 -32.54 -46.72
C TYR A 730 10.99 -33.12 -45.66
N LEU A 731 10.61 -34.22 -45.02
CA LEU A 731 11.45 -34.90 -44.03
C LEU A 731 12.68 -35.58 -44.67
N GLU A 732 12.52 -36.20 -45.84
CA GLU A 732 13.64 -36.77 -46.61
C GLU A 732 14.72 -35.73 -46.93
N ARG A 733 14.30 -34.49 -47.21
CA ARG A 733 15.19 -33.37 -47.54
C ARG A 733 15.78 -32.64 -46.33
N GLY A 734 15.62 -33.18 -45.12
CA GLY A 734 16.16 -32.60 -43.89
C GLY A 734 15.19 -31.67 -43.15
N GLY A 735 13.93 -31.56 -43.62
CA GLY A 735 12.86 -30.86 -42.92
C GLY A 735 13.17 -29.38 -42.65
N PRO A 736 12.73 -28.85 -41.50
CA PRO A 736 12.89 -27.44 -41.17
C PRO A 736 14.34 -26.96 -41.11
N GLU A 737 15.31 -27.82 -40.78
CA GLU A 737 16.72 -27.43 -40.67
C GLU A 737 17.36 -27.15 -42.03
N ALA A 738 16.89 -27.82 -43.09
CA ALA A 738 17.46 -27.71 -44.43
C ALA A 738 16.61 -26.88 -45.40
N VAL A 739 15.28 -26.96 -45.28
CA VAL A 739 14.32 -26.35 -46.22
C VAL A 739 13.59 -25.15 -45.58
N GLY A 740 13.77 -24.94 -44.27
CA GLY A 740 13.08 -23.90 -43.50
C GLY A 740 11.67 -24.28 -43.07
N PRO A 741 11.06 -23.54 -42.14
CA PRO A 741 9.68 -23.77 -41.72
C PRO A 741 8.70 -23.61 -42.90
N PRO A 742 7.57 -24.34 -42.90
CA PRO A 742 6.53 -24.11 -43.89
C PRO A 742 6.00 -22.68 -43.77
N ALA A 743 5.83 -22.04 -44.92
CA ALA A 743 5.30 -20.70 -45.10
C ALA A 743 3.84 -20.69 -45.59
N SER A 744 3.30 -21.87 -45.93
CA SER A 744 1.91 -22.06 -46.27
C SER A 744 1.39 -23.41 -45.81
N ASP A 745 0.09 -23.47 -45.58
CA ASP A 745 -0.72 -24.69 -45.67
C ASP A 745 -0.60 -25.34 -47.04
N GLN A 746 -0.92 -26.62 -47.12
CA GLN A 746 -0.90 -27.31 -48.42
C GLN A 746 -2.04 -26.78 -49.31
N ARG A 747 -1.67 -26.28 -50.49
CA ARG A 747 -2.61 -25.68 -51.45
C ARG A 747 -2.79 -26.56 -52.67
N ARG A 748 -3.93 -26.39 -53.35
CA ARG A 748 -4.11 -26.90 -54.72
C ARG A 748 -3.39 -25.98 -55.70
N THR A 749 -2.76 -26.56 -56.71
CA THR A 749 -2.27 -25.77 -57.86
C THR A 749 -3.43 -25.14 -58.62
N GLN A 750 -3.14 -24.11 -59.41
CA GLN A 750 -4.17 -23.32 -60.10
C GLN A 750 -5.04 -24.15 -61.05
N ASP A 751 -4.46 -25.16 -61.69
CA ASP A 751 -5.14 -26.10 -62.59
C ASP A 751 -5.87 -27.25 -61.84
N GLY A 752 -5.72 -27.33 -60.52
CA GLY A 752 -6.28 -28.39 -59.67
C GLY A 752 -5.55 -29.74 -59.69
N THR A 753 -4.55 -29.91 -60.56
CA THR A 753 -3.89 -31.22 -60.82
C THR A 753 -2.93 -31.64 -59.71
N GLY A 754 -2.27 -30.67 -59.06
CA GLY A 754 -1.24 -30.91 -58.05
C GLY A 754 -1.53 -30.27 -56.70
N ARG A 755 -0.61 -30.48 -55.77
CA ARG A 755 -0.56 -29.85 -54.45
C ARG A 755 0.82 -29.27 -54.19
N PHE A 756 0.91 -28.26 -53.34
CA PHE A 756 2.21 -27.74 -52.91
C PHE A 756 2.16 -27.09 -51.52
N ASN A 757 3.32 -27.04 -50.87
CA ASN A 757 3.61 -26.16 -49.73
C ASN A 757 4.79 -25.25 -50.11
N ASP A 758 4.74 -23.99 -49.71
CA ASP A 758 5.88 -23.07 -49.72
C ASP A 758 6.60 -23.09 -48.37
N PHE A 759 7.90 -22.78 -48.36
CA PHE A 759 8.78 -22.79 -47.19
C PHE A 759 9.65 -21.52 -47.15
N ALA A 760 10.10 -21.11 -45.96
CA ALA A 760 10.76 -19.82 -45.73
C ALA A 760 12.10 -19.64 -46.47
N GLU A 761 12.84 -20.72 -46.76
CA GLU A 761 14.16 -20.67 -47.43
C GLU A 761 14.07 -20.63 -48.97
N SER A 762 13.08 -19.91 -49.51
CA SER A 762 12.82 -19.85 -50.96
C SER A 762 12.72 -21.24 -51.59
N ALA A 763 11.92 -22.09 -50.95
CA ALA A 763 11.69 -23.47 -51.35
C ALA A 763 10.19 -23.75 -51.49
N SER A 764 9.84 -24.61 -52.45
CA SER A 764 8.49 -25.16 -52.59
C SER A 764 8.59 -26.66 -52.89
N ILE A 765 7.74 -27.46 -52.26
CA ILE A 765 7.60 -28.88 -52.60
C ILE A 765 6.27 -29.05 -53.32
N TYR A 766 6.33 -29.53 -54.56
CA TYR A 766 5.17 -29.79 -55.40
C TYR A 766 4.94 -31.29 -55.53
N TRP A 767 3.68 -31.71 -55.48
CA TRP A 767 3.28 -33.08 -55.69
C TRP A 767 2.24 -33.20 -56.79
N THR A 768 2.39 -34.23 -57.63
CA THR A 768 1.35 -34.72 -58.52
C THR A 768 1.33 -36.24 -58.52
N ARG A 769 0.18 -36.85 -58.83
CA ARG A 769 0.04 -38.31 -58.89
C ARG A 769 1.07 -39.01 -59.81
N PRO A 770 1.43 -38.49 -61.01
CA PRO A 770 2.38 -39.17 -61.89
C PRO A 770 3.84 -39.07 -61.43
N ASP A 771 4.23 -37.94 -60.85
CA ASP A 771 5.65 -37.63 -60.63
C ASP A 771 6.07 -37.77 -59.16
N GLY A 772 5.12 -37.80 -58.22
CA GLY A 772 5.42 -37.75 -56.79
C GLY A 772 5.76 -36.33 -56.33
N ALA A 773 6.38 -36.21 -55.16
CA ALA A 773 6.74 -34.94 -54.54
C ALA A 773 8.18 -34.53 -54.89
N HIS A 774 8.39 -33.27 -55.29
CA HIS A 774 9.69 -32.72 -55.65
C HIS A 774 9.93 -31.33 -55.06
N LEU A 775 11.11 -31.14 -54.47
CA LEU A 775 11.65 -29.90 -53.95
C LEU A 775 12.24 -29.05 -55.09
N VAL A 776 11.72 -27.83 -55.20
CA VAL A 776 12.25 -26.78 -56.08
C VAL A 776 12.65 -25.60 -55.21
N ASP A 777 13.93 -25.24 -55.22
CA ASP A 777 14.49 -24.23 -54.32
C ASP A 777 15.41 -23.22 -55.05
N GLY A 778 15.77 -22.17 -54.30
CA GLY A 778 16.79 -21.20 -54.67
C GLY A 778 16.57 -20.54 -56.04
N PRO A 779 17.64 -20.33 -56.85
CA PRO A 779 17.53 -19.67 -58.14
C PRO A 779 16.61 -20.39 -59.14
N ILE A 780 16.45 -21.71 -59.01
CA ILE A 780 15.58 -22.50 -59.88
C ILE A 780 14.12 -22.16 -59.57
N LEU A 781 13.72 -22.16 -58.29
CA LEU A 781 12.37 -21.76 -57.88
C LEU A 781 12.08 -20.31 -58.27
N ALA A 782 13.03 -19.40 -58.05
CA ALA A 782 12.87 -17.99 -58.40
C ALA A 782 12.61 -17.82 -59.90
N ARG A 783 13.37 -18.52 -60.75
CA ARG A 783 13.18 -18.47 -62.20
C ARG A 783 11.88 -19.12 -62.63
N TRP A 784 11.54 -20.28 -62.09
CA TRP A 784 10.28 -20.97 -62.40
C TRP A 784 9.06 -20.13 -61.96
N THR A 785 9.15 -19.47 -60.80
CA THR A 785 8.14 -18.52 -60.33
C THR A 785 7.94 -17.38 -61.31
N ALA A 786 9.02 -16.77 -61.79
CA ALA A 786 8.95 -15.69 -62.78
C ALA A 786 8.34 -16.11 -64.12
N LEU A 787 8.33 -17.42 -64.44
CA LEU A 787 7.72 -17.96 -65.65
C LEU A 787 6.24 -18.33 -65.48
N GLY A 788 5.70 -18.23 -64.25
CA GLY A 788 4.32 -18.62 -63.95
C GLY A 788 4.16 -20.02 -63.36
N ARG A 789 5.24 -20.61 -62.79
CA ARG A 789 5.23 -21.91 -62.09
C ARG A 789 4.58 -23.02 -62.91
N GLU A 790 3.66 -23.80 -62.35
CA GLU A 790 3.02 -24.93 -63.01
C GLU A 790 2.17 -24.53 -64.22
N ALA A 791 1.74 -23.26 -64.31
CA ALA A 791 1.02 -22.72 -65.46
C ALA A 791 1.96 -22.35 -66.63
N SER A 792 3.28 -22.36 -66.40
CA SER A 792 4.27 -22.13 -67.45
C SER A 792 4.40 -23.32 -68.39
N PHE A 793 5.08 -23.14 -69.53
CA PHE A 793 5.36 -24.22 -70.47
C PHE A 793 6.23 -25.35 -69.87
N LEU A 794 6.93 -25.10 -68.76
CA LEU A 794 7.72 -26.12 -68.07
C LEU A 794 6.81 -27.10 -67.30
N SER A 795 5.61 -26.66 -66.89
CA SER A 795 4.68 -27.45 -66.07
C SER A 795 5.33 -27.92 -64.75
N TYR A 796 4.96 -29.10 -64.27
CA TYR A 796 5.37 -29.65 -62.98
C TYR A 796 6.82 -30.12 -62.94
N PRO A 797 7.50 -29.99 -61.78
CA PRO A 797 8.80 -30.61 -61.58
C PRO A 797 8.70 -32.13 -61.63
N THR A 798 9.73 -32.76 -62.20
CA THR A 798 9.91 -34.22 -62.29
C THR A 798 11.18 -34.68 -61.58
N SER A 799 11.91 -33.75 -60.97
CA SER A 799 13.08 -34.02 -60.13
C SER A 799 13.14 -33.00 -58.99
N ASP A 800 13.80 -33.39 -57.90
CA ASP A 800 14.36 -32.42 -56.97
C ASP A 800 15.46 -31.59 -57.68
N VAL A 801 15.82 -30.43 -57.15
CA VAL A 801 16.99 -29.68 -57.65
C VAL A 801 18.27 -30.44 -57.31
N PHE A 802 19.15 -30.66 -58.31
CA PHE A 802 20.39 -31.41 -58.14
C PHE A 802 21.61 -30.70 -58.76
N GLU A 803 22.79 -31.04 -58.24
CA GLU A 803 24.08 -30.53 -58.72
C GLU A 803 24.41 -31.06 -60.12
N VAL A 804 24.88 -30.17 -60.98
CA VAL A 804 25.48 -30.47 -62.28
C VAL A 804 26.85 -29.80 -62.37
N ARG A 805 27.69 -30.21 -63.34
CA ARG A 805 29.11 -29.81 -63.45
C ARG A 805 29.39 -28.29 -63.35
N ARG A 806 28.41 -27.41 -63.57
CA ARG A 806 28.54 -25.93 -63.51
C ARG A 806 27.46 -25.21 -62.71
N GLY A 807 26.73 -25.89 -61.82
CA GLY A 807 25.71 -25.27 -60.97
C GLY A 807 24.56 -26.22 -60.66
N LEU A 808 23.33 -25.70 -60.58
CA LEU A 808 22.15 -26.46 -60.14
C LEU A 808 21.18 -26.67 -61.30
N ARG A 809 20.44 -27.77 -61.29
CA ARG A 809 19.41 -28.05 -62.30
C ARG A 809 18.15 -28.62 -61.65
N GLY A 810 17.00 -28.13 -62.11
CA GLY A 810 15.69 -28.75 -61.86
C GLY A 810 15.05 -29.18 -63.18
N GLU A 811 14.51 -30.39 -63.21
CA GLU A 811 13.80 -30.93 -64.36
C GLU A 811 12.29 -30.82 -64.18
N PHE A 812 11.60 -30.55 -65.29
CA PHE A 812 10.17 -30.34 -65.37
C PHE A 812 9.62 -31.09 -66.59
N ARG A 813 8.32 -31.40 -66.59
CA ARG A 813 7.69 -32.16 -67.70
C ARG A 813 7.91 -31.53 -69.07
N GLY A 814 7.94 -30.20 -69.15
CA GLY A 814 8.13 -29.44 -70.38
C GLY A 814 9.55 -28.97 -70.66
N GLY A 815 10.51 -29.21 -69.77
CA GLY A 815 11.89 -28.77 -69.95
C GLY A 815 12.78 -28.88 -68.71
N HIS A 816 13.85 -28.08 -68.67
CA HIS A 816 14.67 -27.93 -67.46
C HIS A 816 15.14 -26.49 -67.29
N ILE A 817 15.43 -26.13 -66.04
CA ILE A 817 16.13 -24.88 -65.69
C ILE A 817 17.50 -25.27 -65.14
N THR A 818 18.55 -24.60 -65.61
CA THR A 818 19.91 -24.73 -65.07
C THR A 818 20.41 -23.38 -64.59
N TRP A 819 20.74 -23.29 -63.31
CA TRP A 819 21.46 -22.16 -62.74
C TRP A 819 22.97 -22.39 -62.88
N VAL A 820 23.69 -21.41 -63.40
CA VAL A 820 25.14 -21.47 -63.62
C VAL A 820 25.86 -20.74 -62.49
N ARG A 821 26.68 -21.46 -61.73
CA ARG A 821 27.33 -20.96 -60.50
C ARG A 821 28.23 -19.77 -60.75
N ASP A 822 29.01 -19.81 -61.83
CA ASP A 822 30.04 -18.78 -62.12
C ASP A 822 29.43 -17.45 -62.60
N SER A 823 28.26 -17.48 -63.24
CA SER A 823 27.62 -16.29 -63.82
C SER A 823 26.36 -15.84 -63.09
N GLY A 824 25.83 -16.67 -62.18
CA GLY A 824 24.55 -16.47 -61.52
C GLY A 824 23.32 -16.59 -62.45
N GLN A 825 23.51 -16.88 -63.75
CA GLN A 825 22.42 -16.90 -64.73
C GLN A 825 21.57 -18.17 -64.64
N THR A 826 20.27 -18.04 -64.90
CA THR A 826 19.35 -19.17 -65.07
C THR A 826 19.01 -19.38 -66.54
N LEU A 827 19.36 -20.55 -67.07
CA LEU A 827 19.10 -20.97 -68.44
C LEU A 827 17.88 -21.89 -68.47
N VAL A 828 16.92 -21.59 -69.33
CA VAL A 828 15.68 -22.37 -69.48
C VAL A 828 15.71 -23.07 -70.82
N ARG A 829 15.47 -24.39 -70.83
CA ARG A 829 15.34 -25.17 -72.06
C ARG A 829 14.06 -25.97 -72.07
N ARG A 830 13.41 -26.01 -73.24
CA ARG A 830 12.23 -26.82 -73.51
C ARG A 830 12.66 -28.18 -74.09
N TRP A 831 11.92 -29.24 -73.77
CA TRP A 831 12.06 -30.54 -74.44
C TRP A 831 11.56 -30.52 -75.88
#